data_AF-A0A9X3BUC2-F1
#
_entry.id   AF-A0A9X3BUC2-F1
#
_cell.length_a   1.000
_cell.length_b   1.000
_cell.length_c   1.000
_cell.angle_alpha   90.00
_cell.angle_beta   90.00
_cell.angle_gamma   90.00
#
_symmetry.space_group_name_H-M   'P 1'
#
loop_
_entity.id
_entity.type
_entity.pdbx_description
1 polymer ?
#
loop_
_entity_poly.entity_id
_entity_poly.type
_entity_poly.pdbx_seq_one_letter_code
_entity_poly.pdbx_strand_id
1 'polypeptide(L)'
;MRIADILPLTPLQRGLLFHASTTRDGGDDVYAVQLAFTVTGPLDPHGLRDAVHTVVNRHPHLVARFSEKFGQPVQIIPADPAPGWQYLELNADADVDEQVERVCAEERAAVCDLADGPAFRVALIRIAEERHRCVLTNHHIVMDGWSLPILMSEIFASYYGQRLPAPAPYRNFVSWLATRDRHAAEAAWRSLMADFDTPTLVGPAQRLGLGARGVESFRVPEQTTRALGDLARSCHTTVNIVLQGAFAQLLMWLTGQQDVAFGTTVSGRTEVAGAESMVGLLINTVPVRATITAATTTAELLDQLQRAHNDTLDHQHLALNDIHRITGQEQLFDTIFGYENYPIDTAALSDSNGLSITDSAGREYNHYPLTVQAQPGPELGLRVEFDADVFAADSVRALIGRLQRVLVAMTADPTRRLSSIDVLDEDEHARLDAFGNRALLTRTATPVSVPASFAAQVARNPDAVAVTFEGRSLTYLELDEAANRLAHLLIDQGARPGEHVALMLERSAKAIVAMLAVLKTGAAYLAIDPALPAARVEFMLVDATPIAAITTIGLADRLGGFDMVVIDVDDPTIDSRPSTVLPAPSPDDVAYLIYTSGTTGVPKGVAISHRNLSHLAESTPKGLPDEQVWTQCHSYAFDFSVWEIWAALLGGARLVVVPESVTAAPQDFHDVLVSEQVSVLTQTPSAVAALSPEGLESVALLLGGEPCPGEVVDRWAPGRVVVNAYGPTEITVYAAISAPLTPGSGAPPIGAPVSTAALFVLDGWLRPVPVGVVGELYVAGHGVGVGYLGRSGLTAARFVACPFGGAGSGTRMYRTGDLVRWRADGQLDYLGRVDEQVKIRGYRIELGEIQAAMARVDGVEQAAVIARGDGPGGKRLVGYVTGEADPAEIRTALAERLPAYMVPAAVVRLPALPLTVNGKLDIRALPAPEYSGGDHYRAPANAVEEILAGVYAQVLGVERVGVDDSFFDLGGDSCGSLPRSTTAWMRISRCAPCSRRPPSPSWHCVSAQKGRGASPWWRWSGRRWCRCRSPSSGCGSSTSCTDRPRCTTWRPHCG
;
A
#
# COMPACT_ATOMS: atom_id res chain seq x y z
N MET A 1 -20.95 -23.94 -46.49
CA MET A 1 -20.94 -22.51 -46.86
C MET A 1 -20.14 -22.35 -48.13
N ARG A 2 -20.62 -21.59 -49.13
CA ARG A 2 -19.81 -21.17 -50.29
C ARG A 2 -19.03 -19.92 -49.90
N ILE A 3 -17.73 -19.90 -50.15
CA ILE A 3 -16.83 -18.81 -49.76
C ILE A 3 -16.65 -17.89 -50.98
N ALA A 4 -16.93 -16.59 -50.82
CA ALA A 4 -16.57 -15.59 -51.82
C ALA A 4 -15.13 -15.13 -51.65
N ASP A 5 -14.68 -14.98 -50.40
CA ASP A 5 -13.38 -14.41 -50.11
C ASP A 5 -12.82 -14.80 -48.72
N ILE A 6 -11.51 -14.67 -48.54
CA ILE A 6 -10.81 -14.84 -47.26
C ILE A 6 -9.84 -13.68 -47.07
N LEU A 7 -9.95 -12.97 -45.94
CA LEU A 7 -9.08 -11.86 -45.57
C LEU A 7 -8.36 -12.15 -44.24
N PRO A 8 -7.14 -11.62 -44.04
CA PRO A 8 -6.55 -11.58 -42.71
C PRO A 8 -7.33 -10.62 -41.80
N LEU A 9 -7.16 -10.76 -40.49
CA LEU A 9 -7.70 -9.80 -39.52
C LEU A 9 -6.78 -8.58 -39.40
N THR A 10 -7.38 -7.42 -39.20
CA THR A 10 -6.64 -6.22 -38.79
C THR A 10 -6.09 -6.39 -37.36
N PRO A 11 -5.08 -5.60 -36.97
CA PRO A 11 -4.55 -5.59 -35.60
C PRO A 11 -5.62 -5.55 -34.50
N LEU A 12 -6.58 -4.62 -34.61
CA LEU A 12 -7.66 -4.48 -33.63
C LEU A 12 -8.62 -5.67 -33.67
N GLN A 13 -8.99 -6.18 -34.86
CA GLN A 13 -9.84 -7.37 -34.97
C GLN A 13 -9.24 -8.59 -34.25
N ARG A 14 -7.91 -8.75 -34.29
CA ARG A 14 -7.22 -9.82 -33.55
C ARG A 14 -7.36 -9.66 -32.03
N GLY A 15 -7.23 -8.43 -31.53
CA GLY A 15 -7.41 -8.12 -30.10
C GLY A 15 -8.85 -8.41 -29.65
N LEU A 16 -9.84 -7.93 -30.41
CA LEU A 16 -11.26 -8.16 -30.12
C LEU A 16 -11.62 -9.65 -30.13
N LEU A 17 -11.14 -10.42 -31.12
CA LEU A 17 -11.36 -11.86 -31.20
C LEU A 17 -10.78 -12.60 -29.98
N PHE A 18 -9.58 -12.21 -29.54
CA PHE A 18 -8.96 -12.78 -28.35
C PHE A 18 -9.82 -12.52 -27.10
N HIS A 19 -10.26 -11.28 -26.88
CA HIS A 19 -11.12 -10.96 -25.73
C HIS A 19 -12.43 -11.73 -25.76
N ALA A 20 -13.14 -11.75 -26.90
CA ALA A 20 -14.40 -12.48 -27.07
C ALA A 20 -14.25 -13.99 -26.82
N SER A 21 -13.08 -14.58 -27.13
CA SER A 21 -12.81 -16.01 -26.86
C SER A 21 -12.60 -16.30 -25.36
N THR A 22 -12.08 -15.34 -24.60
CA THR A 22 -11.76 -15.48 -23.17
C THR A 22 -12.92 -15.17 -22.22
N THR A 23 -13.94 -14.43 -22.68
CA THR A 23 -15.08 -13.96 -21.86
C THR A 23 -16.35 -14.80 -22.00
N ARG A 24 -16.32 -15.92 -22.74
CA ARG A 24 -17.49 -16.74 -23.13
C ARG A 24 -18.40 -17.23 -21.99
N ASP A 25 -17.98 -17.18 -20.73
CA ASP A 25 -18.77 -17.66 -19.59
C ASP A 25 -19.66 -16.58 -18.91
N GLY A 26 -19.54 -15.29 -19.29
CA GLY A 26 -20.38 -14.20 -18.78
C GLY A 26 -21.21 -13.58 -19.89
N GLY A 27 -22.54 -13.80 -19.88
CA GLY A 27 -23.47 -13.53 -21.00
C GLY A 27 -23.68 -12.07 -21.46
N ASP A 28 -22.70 -11.19 -21.33
CA ASP A 28 -22.78 -9.80 -21.76
C ASP A 28 -21.42 -9.31 -22.32
N ASP A 29 -21.14 -9.68 -23.57
CA ASP A 29 -19.92 -9.23 -24.27
C ASP A 29 -19.98 -7.70 -24.50
N VAL A 30 -19.01 -6.98 -23.94
CA VAL A 30 -18.89 -5.52 -24.06
C VAL A 30 -18.74 -5.04 -25.51
N TYR A 31 -18.34 -5.93 -26.42
CA TYR A 31 -18.20 -5.60 -27.85
C TYR A 31 -19.45 -5.85 -28.69
N ALA A 32 -20.55 -6.30 -28.07
CA ALA A 32 -21.86 -6.34 -28.71
C ALA A 32 -22.48 -4.92 -28.71
N VAL A 33 -22.24 -4.19 -29.80
CA VAL A 33 -22.76 -2.83 -30.02
C VAL A 33 -24.20 -2.91 -30.50
N GLN A 34 -25.06 -2.06 -29.95
CA GLN A 34 -26.47 -2.01 -30.30
C GLN A 34 -26.95 -0.58 -30.47
N LEU A 35 -27.58 -0.27 -31.60
CA LEU A 35 -28.28 0.98 -31.85
C LEU A 35 -29.77 0.67 -32.01
N ALA A 36 -30.60 1.29 -31.18
CA ALA A 36 -32.04 1.16 -31.26
C ALA A 36 -32.68 2.52 -31.51
N PHE A 37 -33.53 2.63 -32.53
CA PHE A 37 -34.25 3.86 -32.85
C PHE A 37 -35.71 3.58 -33.17
N THR A 38 -36.56 4.57 -32.93
CA THR A 38 -38.00 4.46 -33.15
C THR A 38 -38.36 5.05 -34.50
N VAL A 39 -39.03 4.27 -35.34
CA VAL A 39 -39.54 4.68 -36.64
C VAL A 39 -41.05 4.83 -36.54
N THR A 40 -41.56 6.03 -36.83
CA THR A 40 -42.99 6.35 -36.81
C THR A 40 -43.46 6.68 -38.22
N GLY A 41 -44.59 6.11 -38.64
CA GLY A 41 -45.20 6.27 -39.96
C GLY A 41 -45.40 4.94 -40.71
N PRO A 42 -45.81 4.99 -41.99
CA PRO A 42 -46.16 3.82 -42.79
C PRO A 42 -44.92 3.06 -43.28
N LEU A 43 -44.24 2.38 -42.36
CA LEU A 43 -43.07 1.54 -42.65
C LEU A 43 -43.50 0.21 -43.28
N ASP A 44 -42.91 -0.16 -44.42
CA ASP A 44 -43.02 -1.51 -45.00
C ASP A 44 -41.89 -2.41 -44.45
N PRO A 45 -42.22 -3.41 -43.60
CA PRO A 45 -41.21 -4.33 -43.04
C PRO A 45 -40.44 -5.12 -44.10
N HIS A 46 -41.10 -5.45 -45.23
CA HIS A 46 -40.44 -6.21 -46.31
C HIS A 46 -39.49 -5.32 -47.09
N GLY A 47 -39.90 -4.09 -47.43
CA GLY A 47 -39.03 -3.09 -48.03
C GLY A 47 -37.78 -2.82 -47.18
N LEU A 48 -37.92 -2.69 -45.86
CA LEU A 48 -36.76 -2.46 -44.97
C LEU A 48 -35.82 -3.67 -44.92
N ARG A 49 -36.38 -4.89 -44.85
CA ARG A 49 -35.58 -6.13 -44.92
C ARG A 49 -34.76 -6.19 -46.21
N ASP A 50 -35.39 -5.90 -47.35
CA ASP A 50 -34.75 -5.98 -48.66
C ASP A 50 -33.68 -4.87 -48.81
N ALA A 51 -33.89 -3.71 -48.20
CA ALA A 51 -32.89 -2.64 -48.10
C ALA A 51 -31.67 -3.05 -47.26
N VAL A 52 -31.88 -3.65 -46.08
CA VAL A 52 -30.78 -4.18 -45.25
C VAL A 52 -30.01 -5.28 -45.98
N HIS A 53 -30.71 -6.18 -46.68
CA HIS A 53 -30.08 -7.21 -47.50
C HIS A 53 -29.25 -6.62 -48.65
N THR A 54 -29.73 -5.53 -49.26
CA THR A 54 -29.00 -4.81 -50.32
C THR A 54 -27.70 -4.22 -49.79
N VAL A 55 -27.73 -3.63 -48.59
CA VAL A 55 -26.54 -3.05 -47.95
C VAL A 55 -25.55 -4.12 -47.48
N VAL A 56 -26.02 -5.27 -47.00
CA VAL A 56 -25.12 -6.40 -46.67
C VAL A 56 -24.47 -7.02 -47.91
N ASN A 57 -25.21 -7.13 -49.03
CA ASN A 57 -24.61 -7.52 -50.31
C ASN A 57 -23.54 -6.53 -50.80
N ARG A 58 -23.73 -5.25 -50.49
CA ARG A 58 -22.79 -4.17 -50.80
C ARG A 58 -21.55 -4.21 -49.90
N HIS A 59 -21.71 -4.64 -48.65
CA HIS A 59 -20.66 -4.74 -47.62
C HIS A 59 -20.60 -6.15 -47.01
N PRO A 60 -20.15 -7.16 -47.78
CA PRO A 60 -20.29 -8.58 -47.39
C PRO A 60 -19.45 -8.98 -46.16
N HIS A 61 -18.49 -8.15 -45.75
CA HIS A 61 -17.67 -8.36 -44.55
C HIS A 61 -18.47 -8.19 -43.24
N LEU A 62 -19.63 -7.52 -43.25
CA LEU A 62 -20.48 -7.36 -42.07
C LEU A 62 -21.02 -8.69 -41.52
N VAL A 63 -21.09 -9.71 -42.36
CA VAL A 63 -21.54 -11.07 -42.01
C VAL A 63 -20.41 -12.09 -42.16
N ALA A 64 -19.15 -11.64 -42.07
CA ALA A 64 -17.99 -12.52 -42.09
C ALA A 64 -17.96 -13.43 -40.86
N ARG A 65 -17.40 -14.63 -41.05
CA ARG A 65 -17.12 -15.57 -39.96
C ARG A 65 -15.65 -15.55 -39.60
N PHE A 66 -15.33 -15.60 -38.32
CA PHE A 66 -13.97 -15.53 -37.82
C PHE A 66 -13.48 -16.92 -37.45
N SER A 67 -12.33 -17.32 -37.99
CA SER A 67 -11.79 -18.67 -37.80
C SER A 67 -10.36 -18.63 -37.29
N GLU A 68 -10.14 -19.25 -36.14
CA GLU A 68 -8.82 -19.47 -35.53
C GLU A 68 -8.19 -20.81 -35.95
N LYS A 69 -8.82 -21.55 -36.88
CA LYS A 69 -8.37 -22.89 -37.30
C LYS A 69 -7.15 -22.85 -38.24
N PHE A 70 -6.71 -21.67 -38.67
CA PHE A 70 -5.56 -21.46 -39.55
C PHE A 70 -4.36 -20.96 -38.74
N GLY A 71 -3.16 -20.99 -39.31
CA GLY A 71 -1.94 -20.53 -38.62
C GLY A 71 -1.97 -19.07 -38.15
N GLN A 72 -2.81 -18.24 -38.77
CA GLN A 72 -3.27 -16.95 -38.24
C GLN A 72 -4.79 -16.88 -38.39
N PRO A 73 -5.51 -16.20 -37.47
CA PRO A 73 -6.95 -16.07 -37.60
C PRO A 73 -7.32 -15.28 -38.86
N VAL A 74 -8.40 -15.71 -39.51
CA VAL A 74 -8.92 -15.11 -40.76
C VAL A 74 -10.40 -14.81 -40.67
N GLN A 75 -10.87 -13.85 -41.47
CA GLN A 75 -12.28 -13.58 -41.69
C GLN A 75 -12.70 -14.20 -43.04
N ILE A 76 -13.74 -15.01 -43.02
CA ILE A 76 -14.27 -15.75 -44.16
C ILE A 76 -15.55 -15.06 -44.63
N ILE A 77 -15.53 -14.54 -45.86
CA ILE A 77 -16.66 -13.82 -46.45
C ILE A 77 -17.55 -14.82 -47.21
N PRO A 78 -18.85 -14.94 -46.86
CA PRO A 78 -19.77 -15.82 -47.54
C PRO A 78 -20.09 -15.34 -48.97
N ALA A 79 -20.28 -16.28 -49.90
CA ALA A 79 -20.66 -15.97 -51.29
C ALA A 79 -22.11 -15.51 -51.45
N ASP A 80 -22.93 -15.73 -50.44
CA ASP A 80 -24.34 -15.33 -50.37
C ASP A 80 -24.56 -14.70 -48.97
N PRO A 81 -24.18 -13.43 -48.79
CA PRO A 81 -24.17 -12.79 -47.48
C PRO A 81 -25.60 -12.44 -47.06
N ALA A 82 -26.08 -13.06 -45.98
CA ALA A 82 -27.41 -12.81 -45.42
C ALA A 82 -27.29 -12.22 -44.00
N PRO A 83 -27.90 -11.06 -43.71
CA PRO A 83 -27.97 -10.54 -42.34
C PRO A 83 -28.81 -11.45 -41.45
N GLY A 84 -28.56 -11.41 -40.13
CA GLY A 84 -29.59 -11.82 -39.18
C GLY A 84 -30.75 -10.83 -39.26
N TRP A 85 -31.97 -11.31 -39.56
CA TRP A 85 -33.16 -10.46 -39.63
C TRP A 85 -34.30 -11.09 -38.85
N GLN A 86 -35.00 -10.29 -38.05
CA GLN A 86 -36.25 -10.68 -37.41
C GLN A 86 -37.28 -9.56 -37.43
N TYR A 87 -38.54 -9.93 -37.62
CA TYR A 87 -39.70 -9.06 -37.44
C TYR A 87 -40.57 -9.63 -36.32
N LEU A 88 -40.84 -8.81 -35.30
CA LEU A 88 -41.54 -9.22 -34.09
C LEU A 88 -42.74 -8.30 -33.84
N GLU A 89 -43.88 -8.89 -33.50
CA GLU A 89 -45.04 -8.17 -32.99
C GLU A 89 -45.19 -8.50 -31.51
N LEU A 90 -45.13 -7.49 -30.65
CA LEU A 90 -45.16 -7.68 -29.20
C LEU A 90 -46.56 -8.04 -28.71
N ASN A 91 -46.62 -8.79 -27.62
CA ASN A 91 -47.88 -9.09 -26.97
C ASN A 91 -48.40 -7.85 -26.24
N ALA A 92 -49.64 -7.44 -26.55
CA ALA A 92 -50.31 -6.28 -25.97
C ALA A 92 -50.60 -6.41 -24.47
N ASP A 93 -50.61 -7.65 -23.93
CA ASP A 93 -50.94 -7.93 -22.52
C ASP A 93 -49.74 -7.87 -21.56
N ALA A 94 -48.52 -7.65 -22.07
CA ALA A 94 -47.28 -7.58 -21.28
C ALA A 94 -46.59 -6.23 -21.46
N ASP A 95 -45.64 -5.92 -20.56
CA ASP A 95 -44.85 -4.70 -20.66
C ASP A 95 -44.05 -4.70 -21.99
N VAL A 96 -44.27 -3.67 -22.81
CA VAL A 96 -43.62 -3.52 -24.12
C VAL A 96 -42.14 -3.25 -23.94
N ASP A 97 -41.75 -2.49 -22.92
CA ASP A 97 -40.36 -2.10 -22.70
C ASP A 97 -39.54 -3.30 -22.22
N GLU A 98 -40.06 -4.10 -21.28
CA GLU A 98 -39.43 -5.35 -20.84
C GLU A 98 -39.23 -6.35 -22.00
N GLN A 99 -40.23 -6.46 -22.89
CA GLN A 99 -40.13 -7.33 -24.07
C GLN A 99 -39.07 -6.84 -25.05
N VAL A 100 -39.00 -5.53 -25.31
CA VAL A 100 -37.96 -4.94 -26.17
C VAL A 100 -36.58 -5.16 -25.57
N GLU A 101 -36.40 -4.95 -24.27
CA GLU A 101 -35.13 -5.17 -23.58
C GLU A 101 -34.65 -6.62 -23.66
N ARG A 102 -35.57 -7.58 -23.52
CA ARG A 102 -35.27 -9.00 -23.70
C ARG A 102 -34.80 -9.32 -25.12
N VAL A 103 -35.52 -8.82 -26.14
CA VAL A 103 -35.10 -8.99 -27.56
C VAL A 103 -33.73 -8.38 -27.79
N CYS A 104 -33.49 -7.18 -27.25
CA CYS A 104 -32.20 -6.51 -27.30
C CYS A 104 -31.09 -7.36 -26.67
N ALA A 105 -31.34 -8.02 -25.54
CA ALA A 105 -30.37 -8.90 -24.88
C ALA A 105 -30.07 -10.18 -25.69
N GLU A 106 -31.11 -10.83 -26.23
CA GLU A 106 -30.98 -12.01 -27.08
C GLU A 106 -30.17 -11.70 -28.35
N GLU A 107 -30.43 -10.56 -28.99
CA GLU A 107 -29.68 -10.13 -30.17
C GLU A 107 -28.20 -9.87 -29.87
N ARG A 108 -27.88 -9.32 -28.70
CA ARG A 108 -26.48 -9.10 -28.27
C ARG A 108 -25.76 -10.42 -28.03
N ALA A 109 -26.40 -11.37 -27.35
CA ALA A 109 -25.82 -12.70 -27.17
C ALA A 109 -25.58 -13.40 -28.53
N ALA A 110 -26.50 -13.22 -29.48
CA ALA A 110 -26.43 -13.86 -30.79
C ALA A 110 -25.27 -13.35 -31.67
N VAL A 111 -24.90 -12.06 -31.60
CA VAL A 111 -23.75 -11.53 -32.39
C VAL A 111 -22.38 -11.96 -31.84
N CYS A 112 -22.33 -12.53 -30.64
CA CYS A 112 -21.07 -12.98 -30.01
C CYS A 112 -20.58 -14.33 -30.56
N ASP A 113 -21.44 -15.10 -31.24
CA ASP A 113 -21.01 -16.28 -31.98
C ASP A 113 -20.33 -15.88 -33.30
N LEU A 114 -19.07 -15.47 -33.19
CA LEU A 114 -18.24 -15.06 -34.32
C LEU A 114 -17.81 -16.22 -35.23
N ALA A 115 -17.94 -17.47 -34.77
CA ALA A 115 -17.48 -18.64 -35.52
C ALA A 115 -18.55 -19.10 -36.54
N ASP A 116 -19.82 -19.17 -36.09
CA ASP A 116 -20.90 -19.77 -36.87
C ASP A 116 -22.10 -18.85 -37.11
N GLY A 117 -22.27 -17.79 -36.30
CA GLY A 117 -23.37 -16.82 -36.37
C GLY A 117 -23.05 -15.56 -37.20
N PRO A 118 -24.08 -14.78 -37.59
CA PRO A 118 -23.89 -13.48 -38.24
C PRO A 118 -23.52 -12.40 -37.21
N ALA A 119 -22.36 -11.76 -37.39
CA ALA A 119 -21.87 -10.67 -36.54
C ALA A 119 -22.62 -9.33 -36.74
N PHE A 120 -23.60 -9.27 -37.63
CA PHE A 120 -24.50 -8.13 -37.87
C PHE A 120 -25.95 -8.63 -37.99
N ARG A 121 -26.84 -8.02 -37.20
CA ARG A 121 -28.24 -8.43 -37.08
C ARG A 121 -29.16 -7.21 -36.95
N VAL A 122 -30.39 -7.34 -37.44
CA VAL A 122 -31.43 -6.31 -37.36
C VAL A 122 -32.74 -6.92 -36.88
N ALA A 123 -33.34 -6.31 -35.86
CA ALA A 123 -34.64 -6.65 -35.34
C ALA A 123 -35.61 -5.49 -35.53
N LEU A 124 -36.71 -5.72 -36.25
CA LEU A 124 -37.79 -4.76 -36.39
C LEU A 124 -38.96 -5.20 -35.50
N ILE A 125 -39.25 -4.41 -34.48
CA ILE A 125 -40.25 -4.72 -33.46
C ILE A 125 -41.42 -3.75 -33.61
N ARG A 126 -42.63 -4.24 -33.86
CA ARG A 126 -43.83 -3.41 -33.89
C ARG A 126 -44.31 -3.14 -32.47
N ILE A 127 -44.26 -1.87 -32.04
CA ILE A 127 -44.63 -1.44 -30.68
C ILE A 127 -46.00 -0.77 -30.62
N ALA A 128 -46.50 -0.22 -31.72
CA ALA A 128 -47.88 0.27 -31.87
C ALA A 128 -48.31 0.29 -33.35
N GLU A 129 -49.52 0.77 -33.63
CA GLU A 129 -49.94 1.10 -34.99
C GLU A 129 -49.02 2.19 -35.59
N GLU A 130 -48.46 1.93 -36.77
CA GLU A 130 -47.47 2.80 -37.45
C GLU A 130 -46.24 3.18 -36.60
N ARG A 131 -45.91 2.41 -35.55
CA ARG A 131 -44.73 2.67 -34.71
C ARG A 131 -43.91 1.41 -34.50
N HIS A 132 -42.64 1.48 -34.90
CA HIS A 132 -41.70 0.37 -34.85
C HIS A 132 -40.43 0.76 -34.10
N ARG A 133 -39.88 -0.17 -33.32
CA ARG A 133 -38.53 -0.10 -32.75
C ARG A 133 -37.60 -0.90 -33.64
N CYS A 134 -36.65 -0.25 -34.30
CA CYS A 134 -35.63 -0.89 -35.11
C CYS A 134 -34.35 -1.00 -34.29
N VAL A 135 -33.84 -2.22 -34.11
CA VAL A 135 -32.65 -2.53 -33.31
C VAL A 135 -31.59 -3.13 -34.22
N LEU A 136 -30.50 -2.40 -34.43
CA LEU A 136 -29.31 -2.86 -35.12
C LEU A 136 -28.33 -3.36 -34.08
N THR A 137 -27.88 -4.61 -34.22
CA THR A 137 -26.92 -5.22 -33.31
C THR A 137 -25.74 -5.74 -34.10
N ASN A 138 -24.53 -5.41 -33.67
CA ASN A 138 -23.31 -5.91 -34.30
C ASN A 138 -22.23 -6.20 -33.28
N HIS A 139 -21.36 -7.14 -33.59
CA HIS A 139 -20.10 -7.22 -32.87
C HIS A 139 -19.16 -6.13 -33.42
N HIS A 140 -18.46 -5.43 -32.54
CA HIS A 140 -17.54 -4.35 -32.92
C HIS A 140 -16.42 -4.81 -33.90
N ILE A 141 -16.15 -6.12 -34.00
CA ILE A 141 -15.15 -6.69 -34.90
C ILE A 141 -15.42 -6.44 -36.39
N VAL A 142 -16.69 -6.23 -36.79
CA VAL A 142 -17.05 -6.02 -38.20
C VAL A 142 -17.14 -4.55 -38.62
N MET A 143 -17.40 -3.62 -37.69
CA MET A 143 -17.53 -2.20 -38.00
C MET A 143 -17.17 -1.28 -36.84
N ASP A 144 -16.75 -0.06 -37.15
CA ASP A 144 -16.53 1.03 -36.20
C ASP A 144 -17.71 2.02 -36.12
N GLY A 145 -17.68 2.92 -35.13
CA GLY A 145 -18.71 3.97 -34.96
C GLY A 145 -18.84 4.91 -36.17
N TRP A 146 -17.75 5.15 -36.92
CA TRP A 146 -17.79 5.95 -38.15
C TRP A 146 -18.59 5.28 -39.27
N SER A 147 -18.59 3.95 -39.31
CA SER A 147 -19.33 3.16 -40.31
C SER A 147 -20.84 3.19 -40.09
N LEU A 148 -21.30 3.41 -38.85
CA LEU A 148 -22.71 3.38 -38.48
C LEU A 148 -23.58 4.42 -39.20
N PRO A 149 -23.27 5.74 -39.23
CA PRO A 149 -24.05 6.72 -39.97
C PRO A 149 -24.03 6.47 -41.48
N ILE A 150 -22.92 5.97 -42.04
CA ILE A 150 -22.82 5.59 -43.46
C ILE A 150 -23.79 4.43 -43.75
N LEU A 151 -23.74 3.38 -42.94
CA LEU A 151 -24.61 2.21 -43.07
C LEU A 151 -26.08 2.61 -42.98
N MET A 152 -26.42 3.49 -42.04
CA MET A 152 -27.79 3.98 -41.87
C MET A 152 -28.28 4.78 -43.05
N SER A 153 -27.46 5.71 -43.54
CA SER A 153 -27.77 6.48 -44.75
C SER A 153 -28.00 5.57 -45.95
N GLU A 154 -27.16 4.54 -46.14
CA GLU A 154 -27.30 3.60 -47.24
C GLU A 154 -28.55 2.70 -47.11
N ILE A 155 -28.92 2.26 -45.90
CA ILE A 155 -30.14 1.45 -45.66
C ILE A 155 -31.37 2.26 -46.04
N PHE A 156 -31.50 3.49 -45.54
CA PHE A 156 -32.67 4.31 -45.82
C PHE A 156 -32.72 4.79 -47.28
N ALA A 157 -31.58 5.18 -47.86
CA ALA A 157 -31.51 5.49 -49.29
C ALA A 157 -31.95 4.29 -50.15
N SER A 158 -31.52 3.06 -49.81
CA SER A 158 -31.98 1.84 -50.49
C SER A 158 -33.47 1.58 -50.28
N TYR A 159 -34.00 1.81 -49.07
CA TYR A 159 -35.42 1.65 -48.76
C TYR A 159 -36.30 2.61 -49.60
N TYR A 160 -35.84 3.85 -49.79
CA TYR A 160 -36.52 4.86 -50.62
C TYR A 160 -36.25 4.69 -52.13
N GLY A 161 -35.54 3.64 -52.56
CA GLY A 161 -35.22 3.40 -53.96
C GLY A 161 -34.23 4.39 -54.58
N GLN A 162 -33.44 5.09 -53.76
CA GLN A 162 -32.41 6.02 -54.21
C GLN A 162 -31.17 5.25 -54.72
N ARG A 163 -30.46 5.84 -55.67
CA ARG A 163 -29.26 5.23 -56.26
C ARG A 163 -28.03 5.48 -55.39
N LEU A 164 -27.42 4.40 -54.90
CA LEU A 164 -26.17 4.45 -54.15
C LEU A 164 -24.93 4.54 -55.07
N PRO A 165 -23.86 5.27 -54.68
CA PRO A 165 -22.57 5.28 -55.41
C PRO A 165 -21.88 3.90 -55.33
N ALA A 166 -20.76 3.66 -56.01
CA ALA A 166 -20.02 2.40 -55.84
C ALA A 166 -19.39 2.31 -54.43
N PRO A 167 -19.41 1.15 -53.74
CA PRO A 167 -18.83 1.03 -52.40
C PRO A 167 -17.30 0.97 -52.47
N ALA A 168 -16.62 1.57 -51.50
CA ALA A 168 -15.19 1.36 -51.31
C ALA A 168 -14.94 -0.03 -50.68
N PRO A 169 -14.25 -0.97 -51.35
CA PRO A 169 -14.09 -2.33 -50.82
C PRO A 169 -13.20 -2.37 -49.57
N TYR A 170 -13.66 -2.99 -48.48
CA TYR A 170 -12.87 -3.19 -47.24
C TYR A 170 -11.54 -3.92 -47.48
N ARG A 171 -11.50 -4.82 -48.47
CA ARG A 171 -10.28 -5.49 -48.94
C ARG A 171 -9.15 -4.52 -49.28
N ASN A 172 -9.46 -3.33 -49.80
CA ASN A 172 -8.43 -2.34 -50.14
C ASN A 172 -7.69 -1.85 -48.90
N PHE A 173 -8.41 -1.62 -47.80
CA PHE A 173 -7.82 -1.26 -46.52
C PHE A 173 -6.95 -2.37 -45.94
N VAL A 174 -7.46 -3.61 -45.92
CA VAL A 174 -6.70 -4.79 -45.44
C VAL A 174 -5.44 -5.03 -46.28
N SER A 175 -5.53 -4.83 -47.60
CA SER A 175 -4.37 -4.96 -48.50
C SER A 175 -3.36 -3.83 -48.30
N TRP A 176 -3.83 -2.60 -48.09
CA TRP A 176 -2.97 -1.46 -47.75
C TRP A 176 -2.21 -1.69 -46.45
N LEU A 177 -2.87 -2.19 -45.39
CA LEU A 177 -2.24 -2.54 -44.12
C LEU A 177 -1.10 -3.56 -44.29
N ALA A 178 -1.29 -4.56 -45.14
CA ALA A 178 -0.28 -5.59 -45.40
C ALA A 178 1.00 -5.05 -46.08
N THR A 179 0.94 -3.86 -46.69
CA THR A 179 2.10 -3.21 -47.35
C THR A 179 2.88 -2.26 -46.45
N ARG A 180 2.43 -2.02 -45.21
CA ARG A 180 3.08 -1.05 -44.31
C ARG A 180 4.41 -1.58 -43.77
N ASP A 181 5.38 -0.69 -43.60
CA ASP A 181 6.67 -1.02 -43.00
C ASP A 181 6.53 -1.15 -41.48
N ARG A 182 6.39 -2.40 -41.06
CA ARG A 182 6.30 -2.76 -39.66
C ARG A 182 7.57 -2.40 -38.86
N HIS A 183 8.76 -2.55 -39.44
CA HIS A 183 10.00 -2.28 -38.71
C HIS A 183 10.16 -0.77 -38.44
N ALA A 184 9.80 0.07 -39.41
CA ALA A 184 9.75 1.52 -39.22
C ALA A 184 8.75 1.90 -38.11
N ALA A 185 7.54 1.30 -38.13
CA ALA A 185 6.54 1.54 -37.08
C ALA A 185 7.05 1.10 -35.70
N GLU A 186 7.63 -0.09 -35.58
CA GLU A 186 8.20 -0.58 -34.31
C GLU A 186 9.33 0.36 -33.81
N ALA A 187 10.15 0.92 -34.70
CA ALA A 187 11.20 1.87 -34.34
C ALA A 187 10.63 3.20 -33.83
N ALA A 188 9.61 3.75 -34.50
CA ALA A 188 8.96 4.99 -34.08
C ALA A 188 8.29 4.84 -32.71
N TRP A 189 7.52 3.77 -32.50
CA TRP A 189 6.88 3.50 -31.20
C TRP A 189 7.89 3.23 -30.09
N ARG A 190 9.01 2.54 -30.39
CA ARG A 190 10.12 2.36 -29.43
C ARG A 190 10.73 3.70 -29.02
N SER A 191 10.92 4.61 -29.97
CA SER A 191 11.45 5.95 -29.68
C SER A 191 10.48 6.77 -28.82
N LEU A 192 9.18 6.75 -29.12
CA LEU A 192 8.17 7.48 -28.35
C LEU A 192 8.04 6.95 -26.92
N MET A 193 8.10 5.63 -26.75
CA MET A 193 7.90 4.95 -25.47
C MET A 193 9.22 4.69 -24.70
N ALA A 194 10.33 5.26 -25.16
CA ALA A 194 11.63 5.12 -24.49
C ALA A 194 11.55 5.64 -23.04
N ASP A 195 12.13 4.90 -22.09
CA ASP A 195 12.13 5.23 -20.65
C ASP A 195 10.74 5.24 -19.97
N PHE A 196 9.70 4.67 -20.61
CA PHE A 196 8.39 4.50 -19.98
C PHE A 196 8.36 3.25 -19.09
N ASP A 197 8.61 3.44 -17.79
CA ASP A 197 8.83 2.34 -16.84
C ASP A 197 7.55 1.84 -16.14
N THR A 198 6.57 2.73 -15.95
CA THR A 198 5.44 2.45 -15.05
C THR A 198 4.14 2.60 -15.83
N PRO A 199 3.31 1.55 -15.93
CA PRO A 199 2.01 1.67 -16.57
C PRO A 199 1.10 2.60 -15.78
N THR A 200 0.24 3.30 -16.49
CA THR A 200 -0.73 4.22 -15.90
C THR A 200 -2.05 3.48 -15.69
N LEU A 201 -2.24 2.98 -14.47
CA LEU A 201 -3.40 2.20 -14.09
C LEU A 201 -4.22 2.95 -13.03
N VAL A 202 -5.50 3.18 -13.30
CA VAL A 202 -6.45 3.78 -12.34
C VAL A 202 -7.27 2.71 -11.60
N GLY A 203 -7.37 1.51 -12.17
CA GLY A 203 -7.99 0.33 -11.57
C GLY A 203 -6.99 -0.55 -10.79
N PRO A 204 -7.49 -1.51 -9.99
CA PRO A 204 -6.65 -2.44 -9.24
C PRO A 204 -5.91 -3.41 -10.17
N ALA A 205 -4.60 -3.59 -9.96
CA ALA A 205 -3.69 -4.34 -10.84
C ALA A 205 -3.95 -5.86 -10.98
N GLN A 206 -4.85 -6.46 -10.19
CA GLN A 206 -5.02 -7.92 -10.08
C GLN A 206 -6.41 -8.42 -10.51
N ARG A 207 -7.16 -7.63 -11.29
CA ARG A 207 -8.54 -7.99 -11.60
C ARG A 207 -8.65 -9.04 -12.71
N LEU A 208 -9.38 -10.11 -12.43
CA LEU A 208 -9.78 -11.17 -13.36
C LEU A 208 -11.26 -10.98 -13.74
N GLY A 209 -11.55 -10.13 -14.73
CA GLY A 209 -12.90 -10.01 -15.31
C GLY A 209 -13.44 -8.57 -15.45
N LEU A 210 -14.49 -8.42 -16.26
CA LEU A 210 -15.20 -7.17 -16.51
C LEU A 210 -16.27 -6.95 -15.44
N GLY A 211 -16.26 -5.79 -14.76
CA GLY A 211 -17.28 -5.41 -13.79
C GLY A 211 -18.55 -4.85 -14.42
N ALA A 212 -19.55 -4.57 -13.58
CA ALA A 212 -20.76 -3.87 -14.02
C ALA A 212 -20.40 -2.49 -14.61
N ARG A 213 -21.08 -2.05 -15.67
CA ARG A 213 -20.77 -0.79 -16.37
C ARG A 213 -21.73 0.33 -15.98
N GLY A 214 -21.15 1.48 -15.62
CA GLY A 214 -21.87 2.75 -15.46
C GLY A 214 -21.59 3.70 -16.62
N VAL A 215 -22.55 4.57 -16.91
CA VAL A 215 -22.41 5.66 -17.90
C VAL A 215 -22.93 6.95 -17.32
N GLU A 216 -22.15 8.01 -17.43
CA GLU A 216 -22.53 9.37 -17.04
C GLU A 216 -22.27 10.34 -18.19
N SER A 217 -23.14 11.33 -18.36
CA SER A 217 -23.06 12.31 -19.44
C SER A 217 -22.98 13.72 -18.88
N PHE A 218 -22.04 14.52 -19.41
CA PHE A 218 -21.75 15.87 -18.97
C PHE A 218 -21.71 16.82 -20.15
N ARG A 219 -21.89 18.11 -19.86
CA ARG A 219 -21.75 19.20 -20.83
C ARG A 219 -20.71 20.18 -20.34
N VAL A 220 -19.81 20.57 -21.24
CA VAL A 220 -18.90 21.68 -21.03
C VAL A 220 -19.58 22.95 -21.55
N PRO A 221 -19.65 24.03 -20.75
CA PRO A 221 -20.34 25.26 -21.16
C PRO A 221 -19.82 25.82 -22.49
N GLU A 222 -20.71 26.46 -23.24
CA GLU A 222 -20.40 27.03 -24.57
C GLU A 222 -19.18 27.98 -24.53
N GLN A 223 -19.06 28.80 -23.47
CA GLN A 223 -17.94 29.71 -23.29
C GLN A 223 -16.59 28.96 -23.23
N THR A 224 -16.52 27.90 -22.42
CA THR A 224 -15.32 27.07 -22.30
C THR A 224 -15.06 26.32 -23.61
N THR A 225 -16.11 25.80 -24.25
CA THR A 225 -16.01 25.12 -25.55
C THR A 225 -15.40 26.02 -26.63
N ARG A 226 -15.82 27.29 -26.71
CA ARG A 226 -15.22 28.29 -27.60
C ARG A 226 -13.76 28.57 -27.25
N ALA A 227 -13.45 28.75 -25.96
CA ALA A 227 -12.10 29.00 -25.49
C ALA A 227 -11.12 27.84 -25.79
N LEU A 228 -11.59 26.58 -25.76
CA LEU A 228 -10.81 25.42 -26.20
C LEU A 228 -10.47 25.50 -27.69
N GLY A 229 -11.41 25.96 -28.52
CA GLY A 229 -11.18 26.20 -29.94
C GLY A 229 -10.21 27.37 -30.21
N ASP A 230 -10.22 28.41 -29.38
CA ASP A 230 -9.23 29.50 -29.42
C ASP A 230 -7.83 29.02 -29.03
N LEU A 231 -7.73 28.23 -27.95
CA LEU A 231 -6.47 27.64 -27.48
C LEU A 231 -5.85 26.69 -28.51
N ALA A 232 -6.66 25.80 -29.10
CA ALA A 232 -6.19 24.91 -30.15
C ALA A 232 -5.60 25.70 -31.32
N ARG A 233 -6.25 26.80 -31.74
CA ARG A 233 -5.75 27.68 -32.80
C ARG A 233 -4.47 28.41 -32.42
N SER A 234 -4.36 28.94 -31.20
CA SER A 234 -3.18 29.69 -30.76
C SER A 234 -1.94 28.81 -30.59
N CYS A 235 -2.13 27.54 -30.22
CA CYS A 235 -1.06 26.54 -30.11
C CYS A 235 -0.85 25.71 -31.39
N HIS A 236 -1.50 26.05 -32.50
CA HIS A 236 -1.40 25.32 -33.78
C HIS A 236 -1.69 23.81 -33.66
N THR A 237 -2.71 23.46 -32.87
CA THR A 237 -3.12 22.07 -32.60
C THR A 237 -4.62 21.89 -32.79
N THR A 238 -5.16 20.71 -32.45
CA THR A 238 -6.59 20.40 -32.54
C THR A 238 -7.24 20.41 -31.17
N VAL A 239 -8.57 20.59 -31.12
CA VAL A 239 -9.33 20.50 -29.85
C VAL A 239 -9.15 19.13 -29.20
N ASN A 240 -9.00 18.05 -30.00
CA ASN A 240 -8.71 16.72 -29.48
C ASN A 240 -7.39 16.69 -28.67
N ILE A 241 -6.30 17.28 -29.19
CA ILE A 241 -5.02 17.35 -28.48
C ILE A 241 -5.14 18.19 -27.19
N VAL A 242 -5.91 19.29 -27.21
CA VAL A 242 -6.18 20.08 -25.99
C VAL A 242 -6.86 19.25 -24.93
N LEU A 243 -7.89 18.50 -25.31
CA LEU A 243 -8.63 17.63 -24.39
C LEU A 243 -7.78 16.46 -23.88
N GLN A 244 -6.96 15.86 -24.75
CA GLN A 244 -5.97 14.86 -24.39
C GLN A 244 -4.95 15.40 -23.37
N GLY A 245 -4.49 16.64 -23.52
CA GLY A 245 -3.61 17.31 -22.54
C GLY A 245 -4.29 17.48 -21.17
N ALA A 246 -5.56 17.87 -21.16
CA ALA A 246 -6.33 17.98 -19.92
C ALA A 246 -6.55 16.60 -19.25
N PHE A 247 -6.82 15.57 -20.05
CA PHE A 247 -6.98 14.20 -19.57
C PHE A 247 -5.66 13.62 -19.02
N ALA A 248 -4.53 13.87 -19.69
CA ALA A 248 -3.21 13.52 -19.18
C ALA A 248 -2.94 14.15 -17.81
N GLN A 249 -3.22 15.44 -17.67
CA GLN A 249 -3.05 16.17 -16.40
C GLN A 249 -3.94 15.59 -15.28
N LEU A 250 -5.14 15.14 -15.61
CA LEU A 250 -6.04 14.47 -14.68
C LEU A 250 -5.50 13.10 -14.23
N LEU A 251 -4.97 12.29 -15.15
CA LEU A 251 -4.36 10.99 -14.85
C LEU A 251 -3.11 11.13 -13.99
N MET A 252 -2.26 12.12 -14.28
CA MET A 252 -1.09 12.44 -13.45
C MET A 252 -1.47 12.71 -12.01
N TRP A 253 -2.60 13.39 -11.79
CA TRP A 253 -3.10 13.66 -10.46
C TRP A 253 -3.75 12.43 -9.81
N LEU A 254 -4.49 11.61 -10.55
CA LEU A 254 -5.10 10.38 -10.03
C LEU A 254 -4.06 9.34 -9.61
N THR A 255 -2.98 9.23 -10.38
CA THR A 255 -1.94 8.21 -10.19
C THR A 255 -0.75 8.72 -9.38
N GLY A 256 -0.61 10.03 -9.23
CA GLY A 256 0.58 10.69 -8.68
C GLY A 256 1.80 10.66 -9.60
N GLN A 257 1.66 10.14 -10.83
CA GLN A 257 2.75 10.02 -11.80
C GLN A 257 2.92 11.31 -12.61
N GLN A 258 4.12 11.57 -13.10
CA GLN A 258 4.44 12.72 -13.97
C GLN A 258 4.65 12.31 -15.43
N ASP A 259 4.78 11.01 -15.68
CA ASP A 259 4.87 10.37 -17.00
C ASP A 259 3.71 9.39 -17.07
N VAL A 260 2.71 9.70 -17.88
CA VAL A 260 1.49 8.90 -17.98
C VAL A 260 1.19 8.52 -19.42
N ALA A 261 0.57 7.36 -19.59
CA ALA A 261 0.03 6.90 -20.85
C ALA A 261 -1.48 6.62 -20.74
N PHE A 262 -2.21 6.87 -21.83
CA PHE A 262 -3.60 6.46 -21.99
C PHE A 262 -3.85 6.09 -23.44
N GLY A 263 -4.89 5.31 -23.72
CA GLY A 263 -5.22 4.97 -25.10
C GLY A 263 -6.09 6.03 -25.75
N THR A 264 -5.90 6.22 -27.05
CA THR A 264 -6.83 6.98 -27.88
C THR A 264 -7.22 6.18 -29.11
N THR A 265 -8.43 6.42 -29.59
CA THR A 265 -8.96 5.79 -30.80
C THR A 265 -8.67 6.67 -32.01
N VAL A 266 -7.89 6.13 -32.95
CA VAL A 266 -7.58 6.80 -34.23
C VAL A 266 -8.48 6.25 -35.33
N SER A 267 -8.85 7.07 -36.32
CA SER A 267 -9.84 6.69 -37.34
C SER A 267 -9.34 5.63 -38.33
N GLY A 268 -8.03 5.57 -38.59
CA GLY A 268 -7.44 4.70 -39.62
C GLY A 268 -7.83 5.06 -41.06
N ARG A 269 -8.51 6.19 -41.29
CA ARG A 269 -9.16 6.56 -42.57
C ARG A 269 -8.40 7.58 -43.41
N THR A 270 -7.20 7.99 -43.03
CA THR A 270 -6.50 9.15 -43.63
C THR A 270 -5.68 8.83 -44.89
N GLU A 271 -5.27 7.57 -45.11
CA GLU A 271 -4.32 7.22 -46.19
C GLU A 271 -4.92 6.38 -47.33
N VAL A 272 -6.09 5.78 -47.16
CA VAL A 272 -6.71 4.93 -48.17
C VAL A 272 -7.76 5.72 -48.95
N ALA A 273 -7.59 5.81 -50.28
CA ALA A 273 -8.56 6.49 -51.14
C ALA A 273 -9.97 5.91 -50.98
N GLY A 274 -10.95 6.77 -50.67
CA GLY A 274 -12.33 6.37 -50.42
C GLY A 274 -12.63 5.84 -49.01
N ALA A 275 -11.64 5.84 -48.10
CA ALA A 275 -11.81 5.36 -46.73
C ALA A 275 -12.85 6.13 -45.92
N GLU A 276 -13.11 7.41 -46.22
CA GLU A 276 -14.16 8.21 -45.57
C GLU A 276 -15.56 7.62 -45.76
N SER A 277 -15.78 6.88 -46.86
CA SER A 277 -17.04 6.23 -47.23
C SER A 277 -17.03 4.70 -47.02
N MET A 278 -15.94 4.15 -46.50
CA MET A 278 -15.78 2.70 -46.31
C MET A 278 -16.54 2.23 -45.07
N VAL A 279 -17.23 1.10 -45.18
CA VAL A 279 -17.79 0.39 -44.02
C VAL A 279 -16.81 -0.69 -43.61
N GLY A 280 -16.54 -0.83 -42.31
CA GLY A 280 -15.65 -1.84 -41.74
C GLY A 280 -15.01 -1.40 -40.42
N LEU A 281 -14.25 -2.29 -39.76
CA LEU A 281 -13.44 -1.90 -38.59
C LEU A 281 -12.10 -1.32 -39.08
N LEU A 282 -12.00 0.02 -39.11
CA LEU A 282 -10.81 0.76 -39.53
C LEU A 282 -10.07 1.41 -38.36
N ILE A 283 -10.78 1.70 -37.27
CA ILE A 283 -10.19 2.30 -36.08
C ILE A 283 -9.05 1.43 -35.50
N ASN A 284 -8.13 2.09 -34.81
CA ASN A 284 -7.13 1.41 -34.00
C ASN A 284 -6.99 2.13 -32.65
N THR A 285 -6.49 1.41 -31.65
CA THR A 285 -6.18 1.98 -30.33
C THR A 285 -4.67 2.12 -30.20
N VAL A 286 -4.21 3.34 -29.94
CA VAL A 286 -2.79 3.65 -29.80
C VAL A 286 -2.53 4.41 -28.49
N PRO A 287 -1.36 4.23 -27.84
CA PRO A 287 -1.03 4.99 -26.65
C PRO A 287 -0.72 6.45 -26.99
N VAL A 288 -1.16 7.33 -26.11
CA VAL A 288 -0.71 8.71 -26.00
C VAL A 288 0.08 8.81 -24.70
N ARG A 289 1.33 9.28 -24.80
CA ARG A 289 2.21 9.49 -23.64
C ARG A 289 2.39 10.99 -23.40
N ALA A 290 2.30 11.40 -22.14
CA ALA A 290 2.50 12.76 -21.71
C ALA A 290 3.48 12.80 -20.52
N THR A 291 4.44 13.73 -20.57
CA THR A 291 5.42 13.91 -19.48
C THR A 291 5.45 15.36 -19.04
N ILE A 292 5.34 15.62 -17.74
CA ILE A 292 5.48 16.96 -17.19
C ILE A 292 6.64 17.07 -16.21
N THR A 293 7.19 18.27 -16.10
CA THR A 293 8.09 18.69 -15.05
C THR A 293 7.45 19.82 -14.24
N ALA A 294 8.14 20.30 -13.20
CA ALA A 294 7.68 21.41 -12.36
C ALA A 294 7.38 22.68 -13.16
N ALA A 295 8.13 22.87 -14.24
CA ALA A 295 8.14 24.07 -15.06
C ALA A 295 7.21 23.96 -16.28
N THR A 296 6.76 22.75 -16.64
CA THR A 296 5.99 22.51 -17.86
C THR A 296 4.69 23.31 -17.84
N THR A 297 4.48 24.07 -18.91
CA THR A 297 3.29 24.89 -19.16
C THR A 297 2.26 24.14 -19.99
N THR A 298 1.03 24.65 -20.04
CA THR A 298 -0.02 24.13 -20.93
C THR A 298 0.46 24.10 -22.39
N ALA A 299 1.02 25.20 -22.89
CA ALA A 299 1.47 25.29 -24.27
C ALA A 299 2.56 24.25 -24.61
N GLU A 300 3.51 24.02 -23.71
CA GLU A 300 4.57 23.02 -23.89
C GLU A 300 4.03 21.59 -23.89
N LEU A 301 3.04 21.27 -23.05
CA LEU A 301 2.40 19.95 -23.06
C LEU A 301 1.65 19.72 -24.39
N LEU A 302 0.91 20.72 -24.88
CA LEU A 302 0.17 20.59 -26.15
C LEU A 302 1.13 20.43 -27.34
N ASP A 303 2.23 21.18 -27.35
CA ASP A 303 3.28 21.03 -28.35
C ASP A 303 3.96 19.65 -28.28
N GLN A 304 4.22 19.11 -27.09
CA GLN A 304 4.70 17.74 -26.91
C GLN A 304 3.73 16.72 -27.53
N LEU A 305 2.45 16.79 -27.20
CA LEU A 305 1.43 15.87 -27.69
C LEU A 305 1.23 15.98 -29.20
N GLN A 306 1.27 17.20 -29.74
CA GLN A 306 1.15 17.44 -31.18
C GLN A 306 2.35 16.86 -31.95
N ARG A 307 3.58 17.01 -31.44
CA ARG A 307 4.77 16.40 -32.04
C ARG A 307 4.69 14.88 -32.01
N ALA A 308 4.37 14.31 -30.85
CA ALA A 308 4.18 12.87 -30.71
C ALA A 308 3.13 12.32 -31.67
N HIS A 309 2.02 13.03 -31.86
CA HIS A 309 0.99 12.66 -32.82
C HIS A 309 1.53 12.68 -34.27
N ASN A 310 2.27 13.73 -34.65
CA ASN A 310 2.84 13.86 -35.98
C ASN A 310 3.91 12.77 -36.27
N ASP A 311 4.78 12.50 -35.29
CA ASP A 311 5.86 11.51 -35.41
C ASP A 311 5.32 10.07 -35.51
N THR A 312 4.09 9.83 -35.05
CA THR A 312 3.45 8.52 -35.07
C THR A 312 2.39 8.35 -36.14
N LEU A 313 1.96 9.41 -36.82
CA LEU A 313 0.79 9.40 -37.72
C LEU A 313 0.84 8.25 -38.74
N ASP A 314 1.95 8.12 -39.47
CA ASP A 314 2.16 7.09 -40.49
C ASP A 314 2.35 5.67 -39.88
N HIS A 315 2.48 5.58 -38.57
CA HIS A 315 2.78 4.37 -37.79
C HIS A 315 1.63 3.93 -36.87
N GLN A 316 0.50 4.64 -36.88
CA GLN A 316 -0.68 4.34 -36.07
C GLN A 316 -1.41 3.04 -36.48
N HIS A 317 -0.96 2.37 -37.55
CA HIS A 317 -1.44 1.07 -38.00
C HIS A 317 -0.88 -0.11 -37.18
N LEU A 318 0.13 0.10 -36.31
CA LEU A 318 0.73 -0.96 -35.50
C LEU A 318 -0.25 -1.45 -34.41
N ALA A 319 -0.23 -2.74 -34.10
CA ALA A 319 -1.08 -3.32 -33.06
C ALA A 319 -0.67 -2.84 -31.66
N LEU A 320 -1.62 -2.54 -30.78
CA LEU A 320 -1.34 -2.19 -29.39
C LEU A 320 -0.52 -3.27 -28.66
N ASN A 321 -0.82 -4.55 -28.89
CA ASN A 321 -0.06 -5.68 -28.32
C ASN A 321 1.41 -5.70 -28.78
N ASP A 322 1.71 -5.19 -29.97
CA ASP A 322 3.09 -5.05 -30.42
C ASP A 322 3.79 -3.91 -29.69
N ILE A 323 3.07 -2.82 -29.40
CA ILE A 323 3.61 -1.70 -28.62
C ILE A 323 3.87 -2.14 -27.17
N HIS A 324 2.98 -2.92 -26.55
CA HIS A 324 3.20 -3.56 -25.23
C HIS A 324 4.49 -4.39 -25.21
N ARG A 325 4.70 -5.20 -26.26
CA ARG A 325 5.90 -6.04 -26.39
C ARG A 325 7.18 -5.21 -26.60
N ILE A 326 7.11 -4.10 -27.33
CA ILE A 326 8.25 -3.19 -27.53
C ILE A 326 8.71 -2.57 -26.20
N THR A 327 7.76 -2.24 -25.32
CA THR A 327 8.05 -1.66 -24.01
C THR A 327 8.36 -2.70 -22.93
N GLY A 328 8.13 -3.98 -23.21
CA GLY A 328 8.29 -5.06 -22.22
C GLY A 328 7.23 -5.04 -21.12
N GLN A 329 6.10 -4.36 -21.36
CA GLN A 329 5.00 -4.22 -20.40
C GLN A 329 3.85 -5.15 -20.79
N GLU A 330 3.17 -5.76 -19.82
CA GLU A 330 1.95 -6.55 -20.10
C GLU A 330 0.77 -5.65 -20.49
N GLN A 331 0.71 -4.47 -19.89
CA GLN A 331 -0.29 -3.43 -20.13
C GLN A 331 0.36 -2.06 -19.97
N LEU A 332 0.06 -1.11 -20.86
CA LEU A 332 0.56 0.27 -20.77
C LEU A 332 -0.37 1.21 -19.99
N PHE A 333 -1.68 1.02 -20.17
CA PHE A 333 -2.73 1.86 -19.60
C PHE A 333 -4.03 1.08 -19.45
N ASP A 334 -4.94 1.59 -18.63
CA ASP A 334 -6.31 1.06 -18.45
C ASP A 334 -7.39 2.13 -18.68
N THR A 335 -7.04 3.26 -19.30
CA THR A 335 -7.96 4.35 -19.60
C THR A 335 -7.93 4.74 -21.08
N ILE A 336 -9.09 5.15 -21.60
CA ILE A 336 -9.25 5.63 -22.99
C ILE A 336 -9.80 7.05 -23.01
N PHE A 337 -9.23 7.88 -23.89
CA PHE A 337 -9.81 9.16 -24.30
C PHE A 337 -10.12 9.15 -25.80
N GLY A 338 -11.39 9.30 -26.15
CA GLY A 338 -11.89 9.33 -27.52
C GLY A 338 -12.46 10.70 -27.90
N TYR A 339 -12.33 11.07 -29.18
CA TYR A 339 -12.97 12.25 -29.76
C TYR A 339 -13.84 11.83 -30.95
N GLU A 340 -15.16 11.82 -30.75
CA GLU A 340 -16.13 11.32 -31.72
C GLU A 340 -16.61 12.46 -32.62
N ASN A 341 -15.96 12.65 -33.77
CA ASN A 341 -16.29 13.72 -34.71
C ASN A 341 -17.19 13.26 -35.89
N TYR A 342 -18.09 12.31 -35.67
CA TYR A 342 -19.02 11.85 -36.72
C TYR A 342 -20.48 12.21 -36.37
N PRO A 343 -21.21 12.89 -37.27
CA PRO A 343 -22.59 13.29 -37.02
C PRO A 343 -23.55 12.11 -37.25
N ILE A 344 -24.37 11.77 -36.26
CA ILE A 344 -25.61 11.02 -36.47
C ILE A 344 -26.72 12.05 -36.66
N ASP A 345 -26.94 12.48 -37.91
CA ASP A 345 -28.04 13.37 -38.24
C ASP A 345 -29.31 12.55 -38.50
N THR A 346 -30.08 12.29 -37.44
CA THR A 346 -31.38 11.59 -37.52
C THR A 346 -32.42 12.38 -38.32
N ALA A 347 -32.28 13.71 -38.43
CA ALA A 347 -33.16 14.54 -39.24
C ALA A 347 -32.88 14.36 -40.74
N ALA A 348 -31.62 14.14 -41.14
CA ALA A 348 -31.26 13.83 -42.53
C ALA A 348 -31.74 12.44 -43.00
N LEU A 349 -32.00 11.52 -42.06
CA LEU A 349 -32.54 10.18 -42.35
C LEU A 349 -34.08 10.18 -42.46
N SER A 350 -34.74 11.28 -42.09
CA SER A 350 -36.20 11.45 -42.20
C SER A 350 -36.54 12.11 -43.53
N ASP A 351 -37.32 11.42 -44.39
CA ASP A 351 -37.74 11.94 -45.70
C ASP A 351 -39.16 12.54 -45.67
N SER A 352 -39.45 13.38 -46.67
CA SER A 352 -40.75 13.97 -47.01
C SER A 352 -41.91 12.97 -47.22
N ASN A 353 -41.61 11.66 -47.24
CA ASN A 353 -42.56 10.55 -47.44
C ASN A 353 -43.25 10.04 -46.14
N GLY A 354 -43.10 10.74 -45.02
CA GLY A 354 -43.92 10.51 -43.81
C GLY A 354 -43.35 9.55 -42.77
N LEU A 355 -42.11 9.06 -42.92
CA LEU A 355 -41.39 8.34 -41.86
C LEU A 355 -40.57 9.31 -41.01
N SER A 356 -40.74 9.22 -39.70
CA SER A 356 -40.02 10.00 -38.69
C SER A 356 -39.18 9.09 -37.81
N ILE A 357 -37.88 9.38 -37.72
CA ILE A 357 -36.96 8.66 -36.83
C ILE A 357 -36.80 9.48 -35.55
N THR A 358 -37.24 8.90 -34.43
CA THR A 358 -37.18 9.51 -33.10
C THR A 358 -36.53 8.55 -32.11
N ASP A 359 -36.18 9.06 -30.93
CA ASP A 359 -35.86 8.25 -29.76
C ASP A 359 -34.76 7.21 -30.02
N SER A 360 -33.55 7.68 -30.33
CA SER A 360 -32.37 6.83 -30.53
C SER A 360 -31.66 6.54 -29.22
N ALA A 361 -31.41 5.27 -28.92
CA ALA A 361 -30.60 4.81 -27.81
C ALA A 361 -29.47 3.93 -28.34
N GLY A 362 -28.23 4.19 -27.94
CA GLY A 362 -27.06 3.39 -28.26
C GLY A 362 -26.52 2.68 -27.03
N ARG A 363 -26.08 1.44 -27.20
CA ARG A 363 -25.30 0.68 -26.23
C ARG A 363 -23.97 0.33 -26.87
N GLU A 364 -22.93 0.96 -26.37
CA GLU A 364 -21.53 0.69 -26.68
C GLU A 364 -20.77 0.78 -25.36
N TYR A 365 -19.97 -0.24 -25.04
CA TYR A 365 -19.16 -0.30 -23.82
C TYR A 365 -17.72 -0.67 -24.14
N ASN A 366 -16.81 -0.10 -23.36
CA ASN A 366 -15.40 -0.46 -23.40
C ASN A 366 -15.01 -1.40 -22.26
N HIS A 367 -14.04 -2.27 -22.52
CA HIS A 367 -13.46 -3.17 -21.51
C HIS A 367 -12.57 -2.44 -20.49
N TYR A 368 -12.22 -1.17 -20.77
CA TYR A 368 -11.38 -0.34 -19.92
C TYR A 368 -12.14 0.17 -18.69
N PRO A 369 -11.53 0.18 -17.49
CA PRO A 369 -12.12 0.72 -16.26
C PRO A 369 -12.68 2.14 -16.37
N LEU A 370 -12.08 3.00 -17.20
CA LEU A 370 -12.54 4.38 -17.41
C LEU A 370 -12.33 4.79 -18.88
N THR A 371 -13.40 5.22 -19.53
CA THR A 371 -13.36 5.75 -20.89
C THR A 371 -14.09 7.09 -20.95
N VAL A 372 -13.43 8.13 -21.47
CA VAL A 372 -14.01 9.46 -21.67
C VAL A 372 -14.10 9.73 -23.17
N GLN A 373 -15.30 9.96 -23.66
CA GLN A 373 -15.59 10.30 -25.06
C GLN A 373 -16.07 11.74 -25.14
N ALA A 374 -15.38 12.54 -25.96
CA ALA A 374 -15.76 13.92 -26.24
C ALA A 374 -16.50 14.03 -27.57
N GLN A 375 -17.64 14.72 -27.55
CA GLN A 375 -18.52 14.92 -28.70
C GLN A 375 -18.59 16.42 -29.03
N PRO A 376 -18.18 16.85 -30.23
CA PRO A 376 -18.21 18.26 -30.62
C PRO A 376 -19.64 18.78 -30.74
N GLY A 377 -19.81 20.04 -30.36
CA GLY A 377 -21.08 20.76 -30.44
C GLY A 377 -20.91 22.21 -29.96
N PRO A 378 -21.98 23.02 -29.96
CA PRO A 378 -21.97 24.34 -29.34
C PRO A 378 -21.53 24.27 -27.87
N GLU A 379 -22.04 23.26 -27.17
CA GLU A 379 -21.53 22.77 -25.89
C GLU A 379 -20.84 21.42 -26.15
N LEU A 380 -19.59 21.27 -25.73
CA LEU A 380 -18.89 19.99 -25.86
C LEU A 380 -19.55 18.96 -24.93
N GLY A 381 -20.02 17.86 -25.49
CA GLY A 381 -20.53 16.71 -24.73
C GLY A 381 -19.38 15.84 -24.25
N LEU A 382 -19.48 15.33 -23.01
CA LEU A 382 -18.59 14.30 -22.47
C LEU A 382 -19.43 13.11 -22.03
N ARG A 383 -19.22 11.95 -22.66
CA ARG A 383 -19.79 10.68 -22.23
C ARG A 383 -18.70 9.87 -21.53
N VAL A 384 -18.98 9.41 -20.31
CA VAL A 384 -18.01 8.73 -19.47
C VAL A 384 -18.53 7.35 -19.12
N GLU A 385 -17.82 6.34 -19.57
CA GLU A 385 -18.08 4.95 -19.22
C GLU A 385 -17.09 4.51 -18.16
N PHE A 386 -17.58 3.80 -17.15
CA PHE A 386 -16.72 3.32 -16.07
C PHE A 386 -17.16 1.97 -15.54
N ASP A 387 -16.21 1.28 -14.91
CA ASP A 387 -16.47 0.07 -14.16
C ASP A 387 -17.01 0.45 -12.76
N ALA A 388 -18.25 0.06 -12.48
CA ALA A 388 -18.98 0.40 -11.26
C ALA A 388 -18.43 -0.30 -10.00
N ASP A 389 -17.62 -1.35 -10.18
CA ASP A 389 -16.92 -1.99 -9.05
C ASP A 389 -15.61 -1.26 -8.70
N VAL A 390 -15.13 -0.37 -9.58
CA VAL A 390 -13.94 0.47 -9.35
C VAL A 390 -14.33 1.90 -8.99
N PHE A 391 -15.31 2.47 -9.70
CA PHE A 391 -15.73 3.86 -9.55
C PHE A 391 -17.20 3.94 -9.15
N ALA A 392 -17.48 4.66 -8.07
CA ALA A 392 -18.84 5.11 -7.80
C ALA A 392 -19.22 6.27 -8.74
N ALA A 393 -20.50 6.38 -9.11
CA ALA A 393 -20.99 7.45 -9.99
C ALA A 393 -20.66 8.86 -9.46
N ASP A 394 -20.75 9.08 -8.14
CA ASP A 394 -20.37 10.35 -7.52
C ASP A 394 -18.87 10.65 -7.66
N SER A 395 -18.01 9.62 -7.63
CA SER A 395 -16.57 9.76 -7.87
C SER A 395 -16.29 10.17 -9.31
N VAL A 396 -17.04 9.65 -10.28
CA VAL A 396 -16.95 10.03 -11.69
C VAL A 396 -17.43 11.47 -11.91
N ARG A 397 -18.53 11.87 -11.27
CA ARG A 397 -19.01 13.26 -11.31
C ARG A 397 -17.96 14.23 -10.77
N ALA A 398 -17.34 13.91 -9.64
CA ALA A 398 -16.24 14.70 -9.09
C ALA A 398 -15.04 14.73 -10.04
N LEU A 399 -14.69 13.59 -10.65
CA LEU A 399 -13.60 13.50 -11.60
C LEU A 399 -13.79 14.41 -12.83
N ILE A 400 -14.99 14.44 -13.40
CA ILE A 400 -15.29 15.31 -14.54
C ILE A 400 -15.40 16.77 -14.14
N GLY A 401 -15.89 17.08 -12.93
CA GLY A 401 -15.79 18.42 -12.37
C GLY A 401 -14.34 18.93 -12.34
N ARG A 402 -13.40 18.07 -11.93
CA ARG A 402 -11.95 18.38 -11.95
C ARG A 402 -11.41 18.55 -13.36
N LEU A 403 -11.79 17.68 -14.31
CA LEU A 403 -11.43 17.84 -15.72
C LEU A 403 -11.89 19.19 -16.28
N GLN A 404 -13.12 19.61 -15.97
CA GLN A 404 -13.64 20.91 -16.39
C GLN A 404 -12.84 22.08 -15.79
N ARG A 405 -12.43 22.00 -14.51
CA ARG A 405 -11.54 23.00 -13.89
C ARG A 405 -10.17 23.07 -14.57
N VAL A 406 -9.60 21.92 -14.95
CA VAL A 406 -8.35 21.87 -15.74
C VAL A 406 -8.53 22.55 -17.10
N LEU A 407 -9.63 22.26 -17.82
CA LEU A 407 -9.92 22.90 -19.11
C LEU A 407 -10.05 24.42 -19.01
N VAL A 408 -10.72 24.91 -17.96
CA VAL A 408 -10.82 26.35 -17.68
C VAL A 408 -9.45 26.96 -17.36
N ALA A 409 -8.63 26.29 -16.55
CA ALA A 409 -7.30 26.78 -16.20
C ALA A 409 -6.34 26.83 -17.40
N MET A 410 -6.35 25.79 -18.24
CA MET A 410 -5.53 25.71 -19.47
C MET A 410 -5.89 26.79 -20.48
N THR A 411 -7.19 27.11 -20.62
CA THR A 411 -7.67 28.12 -21.57
C THR A 411 -7.51 29.55 -21.07
N ALA A 412 -7.47 29.78 -19.76
CA ALA A 412 -7.29 31.10 -19.17
C ALA A 412 -5.86 31.65 -19.32
N ASP A 413 -4.83 30.82 -19.13
CA ASP A 413 -3.43 31.19 -19.31
C ASP A 413 -2.59 29.98 -19.79
N PRO A 414 -2.31 29.88 -21.10
CA PRO A 414 -1.53 28.76 -21.66
C PRO A 414 -0.06 28.75 -21.22
N THR A 415 0.46 29.87 -20.68
CA THR A 415 1.84 29.99 -20.20
C THR A 415 1.97 29.67 -18.71
N ARG A 416 0.84 29.45 -18.02
CA ARG A 416 0.82 29.00 -16.63
C ARG A 416 1.41 27.59 -16.52
N ARG A 417 2.18 27.36 -15.46
CA ARG A 417 2.71 26.03 -15.11
C ARG A 417 1.57 25.11 -14.71
N LEU A 418 1.55 23.90 -15.27
CA LEU A 418 0.55 22.88 -14.96
C LEU A 418 0.58 22.46 -13.48
N SER A 419 1.77 22.43 -12.89
CA SER A 419 1.99 22.16 -11.45
C SER A 419 1.29 23.16 -10.53
N SER A 420 0.91 24.35 -11.02
CA SER A 420 0.22 25.38 -10.23
C SER A 420 -1.31 25.32 -10.33
N ILE A 421 -1.86 24.44 -11.18
CA ILE A 421 -3.30 24.29 -11.33
C ILE A 421 -3.83 23.58 -10.09
N ASP A 422 -4.81 24.21 -9.45
CA ASP A 422 -5.56 23.62 -8.36
C ASP A 422 -6.83 22.99 -8.93
N VAL A 423 -6.96 21.69 -8.75
CA VAL A 423 -8.08 20.91 -9.28
C VAL A 423 -9.13 20.65 -8.22
N LEU A 424 -8.86 20.93 -6.94
CA LEU A 424 -9.84 20.78 -5.88
C LEU A 424 -10.72 22.02 -5.80
N ASP A 425 -12.00 21.84 -5.48
CA ASP A 425 -12.86 22.97 -5.13
C ASP A 425 -12.75 23.35 -3.64
N GLU A 426 -13.44 24.43 -3.27
CA GLU A 426 -13.41 24.99 -1.92
C GLU A 426 -13.96 24.02 -0.88
N ASP A 427 -15.00 23.24 -1.21
CA ASP A 427 -15.58 22.24 -0.31
C ASP A 427 -14.63 21.06 -0.09
N GLU A 428 -13.95 20.62 -1.15
CA GLU A 428 -12.89 19.61 -1.06
C GLU A 428 -11.73 20.09 -0.17
N HIS A 429 -11.26 21.33 -0.36
CA HIS A 429 -10.23 21.91 0.50
C HIS A 429 -10.67 22.02 1.95
N ALA A 430 -11.88 22.53 2.21
CA ALA A 430 -12.41 22.65 3.57
C ALA A 430 -12.51 21.28 4.26
N ARG A 431 -12.91 20.25 3.52
CA ARG A 431 -12.97 18.87 4.03
C ARG A 431 -11.58 18.31 4.33
N LEU A 432 -10.61 18.50 3.44
CA LEU A 432 -9.23 18.05 3.68
C LEU A 432 -8.58 18.81 4.83
N ASP A 433 -8.84 20.11 4.97
CA ASP A 433 -8.37 20.93 6.08
C ASP A 433 -8.96 20.44 7.43
N ALA A 434 -10.23 20.02 7.42
CA ALA A 434 -10.87 19.42 8.59
C ALA A 434 -10.28 18.03 8.91
N PHE A 435 -10.17 17.14 7.91
CA PHE A 435 -9.58 15.80 8.07
C PHE A 435 -8.14 15.86 8.56
N GLY A 436 -7.35 16.76 7.98
CA GLY A 436 -5.95 16.98 8.31
C GLY A 436 -5.72 17.80 9.58
N ASN A 437 -6.77 18.25 10.29
CA ASN A 437 -6.68 19.09 11.48
C ASN A 437 -5.81 20.35 11.26
N ARG A 438 -5.93 20.99 10.09
CA ARG A 438 -5.10 22.16 9.72
C ARG A 438 -5.25 23.33 10.69
N ALA A 439 -6.44 23.49 11.27
CA ALA A 439 -6.74 24.55 12.25
C ALA A 439 -5.77 24.56 13.45
N LEU A 440 -5.16 23.42 13.78
CA LEU A 440 -4.12 23.33 14.79
C LEU A 440 -2.95 24.30 14.52
N LEU A 441 -2.56 24.48 13.25
CA LEU A 441 -1.39 25.29 12.89
C LEU A 441 -1.54 26.78 13.17
N THR A 442 -2.77 27.21 13.49
CA THR A 442 -3.09 28.59 13.89
C THR A 442 -3.38 28.75 15.38
N ARG A 443 -3.39 27.65 16.15
CA ARG A 443 -3.64 27.69 17.59
C ARG A 443 -2.40 28.11 18.35
N THR A 444 -2.56 29.02 19.29
CA THR A 444 -1.52 29.36 20.26
C THR A 444 -1.54 28.33 21.39
N ALA A 445 -0.39 27.72 21.67
CA ALA A 445 -0.18 26.87 22.84
C ALA A 445 0.99 27.41 23.65
N THR A 446 0.90 27.35 24.97
CA THR A 446 2.03 27.68 25.87
C THR A 446 2.84 26.41 26.07
N PRO A 447 4.04 26.29 25.50
CA PRO A 447 4.84 25.08 25.65
C PRO A 447 5.31 24.95 27.09
N VAL A 448 5.31 23.72 27.62
CA VAL A 448 5.78 23.40 28.97
C VAL A 448 6.83 22.30 28.89
N SER A 449 7.81 22.35 29.79
CA SER A 449 8.82 21.29 29.86
C SER A 449 8.32 20.08 30.64
N VAL A 450 8.87 18.91 30.32
CA VAL A 450 8.50 17.63 30.97
C VAL A 450 8.66 17.69 32.48
N PRO A 451 9.77 18.22 33.05
CA PRO A 451 9.90 18.38 34.50
C PRO A 451 8.83 19.30 35.12
N ALA A 452 8.40 20.35 34.41
CA ALA A 452 7.34 21.24 34.90
C ALA A 452 5.97 20.53 34.92
N SER A 453 5.64 19.78 33.86
CA SER A 453 4.42 18.97 33.79
C SER A 453 4.41 17.87 34.86
N PHE A 454 5.55 17.21 35.08
CA PHE A 454 5.68 16.21 36.13
C PHE A 454 5.53 16.82 37.54
N ALA A 455 6.19 17.95 37.81
CA ALA A 455 6.05 18.65 39.10
C ALA A 455 4.60 19.05 39.39
N ALA A 456 3.81 19.40 38.37
CA ALA A 456 2.38 19.66 38.54
C ALA A 456 1.58 18.42 38.94
N GLN A 457 1.99 17.22 38.52
CA GLN A 457 1.40 15.95 38.98
C GLN A 457 1.80 15.63 40.42
N VAL A 458 3.08 15.82 40.77
CA VAL A 458 3.59 15.65 42.15
C VAL A 458 2.83 16.55 43.12
N ALA A 459 2.59 17.82 42.75
CA ALA A 459 1.83 18.75 43.57
C ALA A 459 0.34 18.36 43.70
N ARG A 460 -0.23 17.66 42.71
CA ARG A 460 -1.63 17.25 42.70
C ARG A 460 -1.88 16.04 43.57
N ASN A 461 -1.02 15.03 43.51
CA ASN A 461 -1.17 13.80 44.28
C ASN A 461 0.20 13.17 44.63
N PRO A 462 0.88 13.69 45.66
CA PRO A 462 2.26 13.30 46.00
C PRO A 462 2.37 11.83 46.46
N ASP A 463 1.33 11.32 47.13
CA ASP A 463 1.30 9.98 47.73
C ASP A 463 0.82 8.89 46.76
N ALA A 464 0.37 9.25 45.56
CA ALA A 464 0.02 8.27 44.54
C ALA A 464 1.24 7.48 44.07
N VAL A 465 1.05 6.19 43.80
CA VAL A 465 2.11 5.33 43.27
C VAL A 465 2.40 5.71 41.82
N ALA A 466 3.62 6.18 41.57
CA ALA A 466 4.08 6.57 40.24
C ALA A 466 4.71 5.39 39.49
N VAL A 467 5.59 4.62 40.15
CA VAL A 467 6.35 3.53 39.54
C VAL A 467 6.28 2.29 40.42
N THR A 468 6.08 1.13 39.80
CA THR A 468 6.27 -0.19 40.45
C THR A 468 7.29 -1.02 39.66
N PHE A 469 8.19 -1.67 40.38
CA PHE A 469 9.18 -2.59 39.83
C PHE A 469 9.43 -3.73 40.81
N GLU A 470 9.25 -4.98 40.39
CA GLU A 470 9.47 -6.20 41.19
C GLU A 470 8.83 -6.14 42.60
N GLY A 471 7.58 -5.69 42.68
CA GLY A 471 6.81 -5.59 43.92
C GLY A 471 7.20 -4.44 44.85
N ARG A 472 8.15 -3.58 44.45
CA ARG A 472 8.47 -2.32 45.13
C ARG A 472 7.83 -1.15 44.40
N SER A 473 7.35 -0.16 45.14
CA SER A 473 6.67 1.01 44.58
C SER A 473 7.36 2.30 45.04
N LEU A 474 7.35 3.30 44.17
CA LEU A 474 7.72 4.68 44.47
C LEU A 474 6.50 5.56 44.26
N THR A 475 6.22 6.44 45.22
CA THR A 475 5.21 7.50 45.04
C THR A 475 5.73 8.59 44.10
N TYR A 476 4.84 9.48 43.64
CA TYR A 476 5.22 10.65 42.85
C TYR A 476 6.24 11.52 43.60
N LEU A 477 6.05 11.72 44.90
CA LEU A 477 6.99 12.48 45.74
C LEU A 477 8.35 11.78 45.85
N GLU A 478 8.37 10.48 46.14
CA GLU A 478 9.61 9.71 46.28
C GLU A 478 10.40 9.67 44.97
N LEU A 479 9.70 9.53 43.84
CA LEU A 479 10.29 9.59 42.50
C LEU A 479 10.88 10.98 42.21
N ASP A 480 10.17 12.05 42.54
CA ASP A 480 10.66 13.43 42.35
C ASP A 480 11.92 13.71 43.17
N GLU A 481 11.91 13.34 44.44
CA GLU A 481 13.05 13.55 45.35
C GLU A 481 14.28 12.75 44.92
N ALA A 482 14.09 11.48 44.52
CA ALA A 482 15.18 10.65 44.01
C ALA A 482 15.77 11.24 42.72
N ALA A 483 14.92 11.73 41.82
CA ALA A 483 15.37 12.39 40.59
C ALA A 483 16.07 13.73 40.87
N ASN A 484 15.61 14.52 41.86
CA ASN A 484 16.27 15.76 42.27
C ASN A 484 17.69 15.48 42.79
N ARG A 485 17.85 14.46 43.66
CA ARG A 485 19.17 14.08 44.19
C ARG A 485 20.17 13.74 43.10
N LEU A 486 19.76 12.90 42.15
CA LEU A 486 20.59 12.53 41.01
C LEU A 486 20.85 13.72 40.06
N ALA A 487 19.86 14.59 39.86
CA ALA A 487 20.03 15.78 39.03
C ALA A 487 21.07 16.76 39.62
N HIS A 488 21.11 16.95 40.94
CA HIS A 488 22.16 17.74 41.59
C HIS A 488 23.55 17.16 41.36
N LEU A 489 23.69 15.82 41.45
CA LEU A 489 24.96 15.17 41.13
C LEU A 489 25.36 15.39 39.65
N LEU A 490 24.41 15.26 38.73
CA LEU A 490 24.67 15.46 37.30
C LEU A 490 25.07 16.90 36.98
N ILE A 491 24.45 17.89 37.62
CA ILE A 491 24.82 19.31 37.48
C ILE A 491 26.27 19.53 37.95
N ASP A 492 26.68 18.91 39.04
CA ASP A 492 28.08 18.96 39.51
C ASP A 492 29.06 18.33 38.50
N GLN A 493 28.60 17.37 37.70
CA GLN A 493 29.37 16.76 36.59
C GLN A 493 29.23 17.53 35.26
N GLY A 494 28.54 18.68 35.24
CA GLY A 494 28.44 19.55 34.08
C GLY A 494 27.17 19.38 33.23
N ALA A 495 26.21 18.55 33.64
CA ALA A 495 24.92 18.44 32.94
C ALA A 495 24.15 19.77 32.98
N ARG A 496 23.74 20.27 31.81
CA ARG A 496 23.03 21.54 31.61
C ARG A 496 22.37 21.56 30.22
N PRO A 497 21.53 22.56 29.90
CA PRO A 497 20.98 22.72 28.56
C PRO A 497 22.04 22.69 27.45
N GLY A 498 21.78 21.86 26.43
CA GLY A 498 22.69 21.65 25.29
C GLY A 498 23.69 20.51 25.45
N GLU A 499 23.86 19.96 26.66
CA GLU A 499 24.71 18.78 26.90
C GLU A 499 23.87 17.48 26.85
N HIS A 500 24.55 16.34 26.71
CA HIS A 500 23.92 15.02 26.66
C HIS A 500 24.43 14.10 27.78
N VAL A 501 23.55 13.27 28.33
CA VAL A 501 23.90 12.23 29.30
C VAL A 501 23.53 10.87 28.73
N ALA A 502 24.49 9.95 28.61
CA ALA A 502 24.23 8.59 28.14
C ALA A 502 23.59 7.75 29.24
N LEU A 503 22.54 7.00 28.91
CA LEU A 503 21.87 6.06 29.79
C LEU A 503 22.03 4.66 29.22
N MET A 504 22.86 3.83 29.87
CA MET A 504 23.02 2.42 29.52
C MET A 504 22.60 1.57 30.73
N LEU A 505 21.29 1.35 30.82
CA LEU A 505 20.62 0.71 31.95
C LEU A 505 19.64 -0.34 31.45
N GLU A 506 19.54 -1.44 32.20
CA GLU A 506 18.42 -2.38 32.06
C GLU A 506 17.14 -1.75 32.66
N ARG A 507 15.97 -2.30 32.27
CA ARG A 507 14.67 -1.79 32.75
C ARG A 507 14.57 -1.90 34.27
N SER A 508 14.38 -0.76 34.93
CA SER A 508 14.28 -0.66 36.39
C SER A 508 13.64 0.66 36.81
N ALA A 509 13.15 0.74 38.05
CA ALA A 509 12.69 2.03 38.61
C ALA A 509 13.81 3.08 38.62
N LYS A 510 15.06 2.66 38.80
CA LYS A 510 16.25 3.52 38.79
C LYS A 510 16.54 4.11 37.40
N ALA A 511 16.24 3.39 36.33
CA ALA A 511 16.33 3.95 34.97
C ALA A 511 15.33 5.10 34.76
N ILE A 512 14.11 5.00 35.31
CA ILE A 512 13.12 6.08 35.27
C ILE A 512 13.59 7.29 36.08
N VAL A 513 14.17 7.07 37.27
CA VAL A 513 14.80 8.12 38.07
C VAL A 513 15.91 8.83 37.28
N ALA A 514 16.78 8.07 36.60
CA ALA A 514 17.87 8.60 35.79
C ALA A 514 17.37 9.47 34.63
N MET A 515 16.37 9.01 33.88
CA MET A 515 15.76 9.79 32.80
C MET A 515 15.19 11.10 33.32
N LEU A 516 14.38 11.07 34.39
CA LEU A 516 13.78 12.27 34.97
C LEU A 516 14.85 13.22 35.54
N ALA A 517 15.90 12.69 36.15
CA ALA A 517 17.01 13.47 36.67
C ALA A 517 17.74 14.23 35.56
N VAL A 518 18.08 13.55 34.45
CA VAL A 518 18.69 14.20 33.28
C VAL A 518 17.80 15.31 32.76
N LEU A 519 16.52 15.04 32.56
CA LEU A 519 15.55 16.06 32.11
C LEU A 519 15.46 17.27 33.05
N LYS A 520 15.55 17.07 34.38
CA LYS A 520 15.55 18.16 35.37
C LYS A 520 16.79 19.06 35.28
N THR A 521 17.91 18.57 34.75
CA THR A 521 19.10 19.40 34.50
C THR A 521 18.98 20.26 33.25
N GLY A 522 18.01 19.96 32.37
CA GLY A 522 17.89 20.54 31.02
C GLY A 522 18.80 19.89 29.98
N ALA A 523 19.67 18.95 30.36
CA ALA A 523 20.40 18.10 29.42
C ALA A 523 19.47 17.07 28.76
N ALA A 524 19.87 16.57 27.59
CA ALA A 524 19.15 15.49 26.93
C ALA A 524 19.69 14.12 27.34
N TYR A 525 18.80 13.14 27.54
CA TYR A 525 19.27 11.77 27.69
C TYR A 525 19.48 11.08 26.33
N LEU A 526 20.58 10.35 26.21
CA LEU A 526 20.83 9.42 25.12
C LEU A 526 20.57 8.00 25.64
N ALA A 527 19.49 7.36 25.20
CA ALA A 527 19.21 5.98 25.57
C ALA A 527 20.05 5.00 24.74
N ILE A 528 20.84 4.16 25.41
CA ILE A 528 21.67 3.13 24.81
C ILE A 528 21.22 1.77 25.31
N ASP A 529 20.76 0.93 24.40
CA ASP A 529 20.36 -0.43 24.72
C ASP A 529 21.61 -1.30 24.99
N PRO A 530 21.74 -1.92 26.18
CA PRO A 530 22.87 -2.78 26.53
C PRO A 530 23.00 -4.05 25.66
N ALA A 531 22.01 -4.39 24.83
CA ALA A 531 22.11 -5.50 23.87
C ALA A 531 22.80 -5.10 22.56
N LEU A 532 23.02 -3.80 22.30
CA LEU A 532 23.65 -3.34 21.06
C LEU A 532 25.13 -3.78 20.95
N PRO A 533 25.65 -4.04 19.75
CA PRO A 533 27.08 -4.34 19.55
C PRO A 533 27.99 -3.19 19.98
N ALA A 534 29.23 -3.50 20.36
CA ALA A 534 30.20 -2.50 20.85
C ALA A 534 30.44 -1.37 19.84
N ALA A 535 30.61 -1.69 18.55
CA ALA A 535 30.81 -0.70 17.49
C ALA A 535 29.62 0.27 17.34
N ARG A 536 28.39 -0.21 17.60
CA ARG A 536 27.18 0.63 17.56
C ARG A 536 27.13 1.58 18.75
N VAL A 537 27.47 1.10 19.94
CA VAL A 537 27.57 1.91 21.15
C VAL A 537 28.65 2.98 21.01
N GLU A 538 29.84 2.59 20.56
CA GLU A 538 30.95 3.51 20.28
C GLU A 538 30.53 4.62 19.32
N PHE A 539 29.88 4.26 18.20
CA PHE A 539 29.37 5.27 17.26
C PHE A 539 28.43 6.28 17.94
N MET A 540 27.47 5.80 18.73
CA MET A 540 26.50 6.68 19.41
C MET A 540 27.18 7.61 20.41
N LEU A 541 28.18 7.13 21.14
CA LEU A 541 28.96 7.92 22.09
C LEU A 541 29.83 8.97 21.39
N VAL A 542 30.43 8.62 20.25
CA VAL A 542 31.25 9.56 19.46
C VAL A 542 30.39 10.61 18.76
N ASP A 543 29.23 10.25 18.22
CA ASP A 543 28.35 11.20 17.51
C ASP A 543 27.59 12.13 18.47
N ALA A 544 27.21 11.64 19.67
CA ALA A 544 26.52 12.44 20.68
C ALA A 544 27.43 13.14 21.69
N THR A 545 28.68 12.68 21.87
CA THR A 545 29.65 13.24 22.83
C THR A 545 29.05 13.56 24.21
N PRO A 546 28.50 12.57 24.94
CA PRO A 546 27.85 12.82 26.22
C PRO A 546 28.87 13.23 27.29
N ILE A 547 28.47 14.14 28.19
CA ILE A 547 29.34 14.65 29.27
C ILE A 547 29.50 13.67 30.43
N ALA A 548 28.54 12.76 30.57
CA ALA A 548 28.50 11.73 31.59
C ALA A 548 27.65 10.56 31.09
N ALA A 549 27.82 9.41 31.73
CA ALA A 549 26.98 8.25 31.54
C ALA A 549 26.48 7.69 32.86
N ILE A 550 25.22 7.29 32.91
CA ILE A 550 24.63 6.56 34.03
C ILE A 550 24.47 5.11 33.63
N THR A 551 25.02 4.21 34.45
CA THR A 551 25.00 2.77 34.20
C THR A 551 25.01 1.98 35.51
N THR A 552 25.17 0.65 35.42
CA THR A 552 25.41 -0.22 36.58
C THR A 552 26.85 -0.72 36.56
N ILE A 553 27.39 -1.14 37.71
CA ILE A 553 28.74 -1.74 37.81
C ILE A 553 28.98 -2.86 36.77
N GLY A 554 27.95 -3.68 36.49
CA GLY A 554 28.08 -4.80 35.53
C GLY A 554 28.19 -4.38 34.07
N LEU A 555 27.83 -3.13 33.75
CA LEU A 555 27.82 -2.57 32.40
C LEU A 555 28.90 -1.49 32.20
N ALA A 556 29.50 -0.98 33.27
CA ALA A 556 30.48 0.11 33.24
C ALA A 556 31.67 -0.12 32.30
N ASP A 557 32.19 -1.37 32.22
CA ASP A 557 33.32 -1.72 31.34
C ASP A 557 33.04 -1.41 29.86
N ARG A 558 31.77 -1.44 29.43
CA ARG A 558 31.38 -1.14 28.05
C ARG A 558 31.48 0.34 27.69
N LEU A 559 31.61 1.21 28.68
CA LEU A 559 31.83 2.65 28.54
C LEU A 559 33.29 3.04 28.82
N GLY A 560 34.15 2.07 29.11
CA GLY A 560 35.57 2.32 29.35
C GLY A 560 36.27 2.86 28.09
N GLY A 561 37.18 3.81 28.27
CA GLY A 561 38.01 4.38 27.19
C GLY A 561 37.44 5.63 26.53
N PHE A 562 36.26 6.11 26.94
CA PHE A 562 35.69 7.37 26.49
C PHE A 562 35.91 8.48 27.54
N ASP A 563 36.08 9.72 27.07
CA ASP A 563 36.31 10.90 27.93
C ASP A 563 34.99 11.42 28.51
N MET A 564 34.44 10.69 29.49
CA MET A 564 33.21 11.07 30.20
C MET A 564 33.17 10.47 31.62
N VAL A 565 32.41 11.10 32.51
CA VAL A 565 32.20 10.58 33.87
C VAL A 565 31.18 9.45 33.85
N VAL A 566 31.56 8.27 34.34
CA VAL A 566 30.64 7.12 34.49
C VAL A 566 30.13 7.08 35.93
N ILE A 567 28.82 7.19 36.10
CA ILE A 567 28.12 7.20 37.38
C ILE A 567 27.36 5.87 37.53
N ASP A 568 27.63 5.16 38.60
CA ASP A 568 26.83 3.99 38.99
C ASP A 568 25.49 4.45 39.57
N VAL A 569 24.39 3.83 39.12
CA VAL A 569 23.04 4.20 39.55
C VAL A 569 22.77 3.89 41.03
N ASP A 570 23.59 3.00 41.62
CA ASP A 570 23.57 2.63 43.03
C ASP A 570 24.69 3.33 43.85
N ASP A 571 25.32 4.37 43.29
CA ASP A 571 26.34 5.13 44.01
C ASP A 571 25.76 5.78 45.29
N PRO A 572 26.26 5.44 46.49
CA PRO A 572 25.73 5.94 47.76
C PRO A 572 25.88 7.46 47.93
N THR A 573 26.75 8.10 47.15
CA THR A 573 26.89 9.57 47.15
C THR A 573 25.64 10.26 46.63
N ILE A 574 24.81 9.59 45.81
CA ILE A 574 23.54 10.12 45.30
C ILE A 574 22.59 10.44 46.48
N ASP A 575 22.49 9.54 47.47
CA ASP A 575 21.60 9.72 48.61
C ASP A 575 22.03 10.87 49.54
N SER A 576 23.29 11.30 49.46
CA SER A 576 23.81 12.45 50.21
C SER A 576 23.50 13.81 49.56
N ARG A 577 22.98 13.82 48.32
CA ARG A 577 22.65 15.05 47.59
C ARG A 577 21.34 15.68 48.10
N PRO A 578 21.15 17.00 47.91
CA PRO A 578 19.88 17.65 48.22
C PRO A 578 18.74 17.08 47.36
N SER A 579 17.54 16.91 47.93
CA SER A 579 16.31 16.60 47.18
C SER A 579 15.54 17.86 46.75
N THR A 580 16.11 19.05 46.95
CA THR A 580 15.45 20.33 46.67
C THR A 580 15.15 20.49 45.19
N VAL A 581 13.96 21.02 44.90
CA VAL A 581 13.45 21.26 43.54
C VAL A 581 14.41 22.15 42.74
N LEU A 582 14.65 21.77 41.50
CA LEU A 582 15.46 22.51 40.52
C LEU A 582 14.57 23.43 39.65
N PRO A 583 15.13 24.52 39.11
CA PRO A 583 14.44 25.33 38.11
C PRO A 583 14.03 24.49 36.89
N ALA A 584 12.83 24.71 36.37
CA ALA A 584 12.37 23.98 35.19
C ALA A 584 13.20 24.39 33.95
N PRO A 585 13.59 23.42 33.09
CA PRO A 585 14.31 23.72 31.85
C PRO A 585 13.40 24.39 30.82
N SER A 586 14.01 24.95 29.77
CA SER A 586 13.24 25.53 28.66
C SER A 586 12.46 24.43 27.93
N PRO A 587 11.21 24.68 27.52
CA PRO A 587 10.48 23.75 26.65
C PRO A 587 11.18 23.48 25.31
N ASP A 588 12.06 24.39 24.87
CA ASP A 588 12.79 24.27 23.61
C ASP A 588 14.07 23.43 23.72
N ASP A 589 14.55 23.15 24.94
CA ASP A 589 15.73 22.31 25.16
C ASP A 589 15.45 20.87 24.69
N VAL A 590 16.48 20.20 24.17
CA VAL A 590 16.39 18.80 23.73
C VAL A 590 16.18 17.91 24.96
N ALA A 591 15.11 17.13 24.98
CA ALA A 591 14.79 16.21 26.06
C ALA A 591 15.52 14.87 25.88
N TYR A 592 15.56 14.35 24.65
CA TYR A 592 16.21 13.07 24.38
C TYR A 592 16.72 12.92 22.95
N LEU A 593 17.63 11.95 22.82
CA LEU A 593 18.15 11.44 21.55
C LEU A 593 17.83 9.95 21.44
N ILE A 594 17.14 9.57 20.37
CA ILE A 594 16.95 8.17 19.98
C ILE A 594 17.56 7.97 18.60
N TYR A 595 18.43 6.97 18.46
CA TYR A 595 19.08 6.64 17.20
C TYR A 595 18.25 5.69 16.36
N THR A 596 18.09 6.04 15.08
CA THR A 596 17.42 5.21 14.08
C THR A 596 18.38 4.81 12.96
N SER A 597 18.02 3.80 12.17
CA SER A 597 18.77 3.41 10.97
C SER A 597 18.77 4.54 9.93
N GLY A 598 19.85 4.66 9.16
CA GLY A 598 20.04 5.77 8.21
C GLY A 598 20.20 5.31 6.76
N THR A 599 19.58 6.01 5.83
CA THR A 599 19.64 5.70 4.38
C THR A 599 21.06 5.74 3.81
N THR A 600 21.97 6.52 4.41
CA THR A 600 23.39 6.59 4.02
C THR A 600 24.25 5.47 4.62
N GLY A 601 23.61 4.51 5.30
CA GLY A 601 24.26 3.43 6.03
C GLY A 601 24.99 3.86 7.31
N VAL A 602 24.60 5.01 7.86
CA VAL A 602 25.09 5.52 9.15
C VAL A 602 23.89 5.84 10.03
N PRO A 603 23.80 5.30 11.26
CA PRO A 603 22.80 5.70 12.26
C PRO A 603 22.62 7.22 12.39
N LYS A 604 21.38 7.64 12.64
CA LYS A 604 21.02 9.06 12.83
C LYS A 604 20.31 9.27 14.17
N GLY A 605 20.83 10.18 14.99
CA GLY A 605 20.20 10.58 16.25
C GLY A 605 19.05 11.56 16.01
N VAL A 606 17.83 11.17 16.35
CA VAL A 606 16.65 12.05 16.29
C VAL A 606 16.56 12.85 17.58
N ALA A 607 16.59 14.18 17.46
CA ALA A 607 16.50 15.09 18.59
C ALA A 607 15.07 15.56 18.81
N ILE A 608 14.54 15.29 20.02
CA ILE A 608 13.18 15.65 20.43
C ILE A 608 13.26 16.60 21.62
N SER A 609 12.62 17.76 21.53
CA SER A 609 12.61 18.73 22.63
C SER A 609 11.52 18.45 23.66
N HIS A 610 11.61 19.11 24.81
CA HIS A 610 10.59 18.95 25.84
C HIS A 610 9.18 19.34 25.37
N ARG A 611 9.04 20.43 24.61
CA ARG A 611 7.74 20.85 24.05
C ARG A 611 7.18 19.82 23.07
N ASN A 612 8.05 19.12 22.34
CA ASN A 612 7.62 18.02 21.50
C ASN A 612 7.08 16.92 22.39
N LEU A 613 7.88 16.39 23.30
CA LEU A 613 7.48 15.30 24.20
C LEU A 613 6.19 15.58 25.00
N SER A 614 5.98 16.81 25.46
CA SER A 614 4.78 17.20 26.21
C SER A 614 3.46 17.01 25.44
N HIS A 615 3.48 16.90 24.11
CA HIS A 615 2.25 16.67 23.32
C HIS A 615 1.61 15.31 23.63
N LEU A 616 2.37 14.30 24.08
CA LEU A 616 1.84 12.95 24.34
C LEU A 616 0.72 13.00 25.39
N ALA A 617 0.89 13.82 26.44
CA ALA A 617 -0.13 14.02 27.45
C ALA A 617 -1.42 14.65 26.87
N GLU A 618 -1.28 15.69 26.04
CA GLU A 618 -2.42 16.38 25.39
C GLU A 618 -3.13 15.51 24.33
N SER A 619 -2.40 14.59 23.71
CA SER A 619 -2.87 13.76 22.59
C SER A 619 -3.30 12.35 23.00
N THR A 620 -3.43 12.09 24.29
CA THR A 620 -3.87 10.81 24.84
C THR A 620 -5.17 10.35 24.16
N PRO A 621 -5.26 9.10 23.66
CA PRO A 621 -6.45 8.63 22.96
C PRO A 621 -7.71 8.70 23.83
N LYS A 622 -8.83 9.07 23.20
CA LYS A 622 -10.13 9.09 23.87
C LYS A 622 -10.59 7.66 24.14
N GLY A 623 -11.22 7.43 25.30
CA GLY A 623 -11.78 6.13 25.67
C GLY A 623 -10.80 5.20 26.41
N LEU A 624 -9.61 5.67 26.77
CA LEU A 624 -8.80 4.98 27.78
C LEU A 624 -9.52 5.00 29.14
N PRO A 625 -9.28 4.01 30.01
CA PRO A 625 -9.78 4.00 31.39
C PRO A 625 -9.37 5.27 32.16
N ASP A 626 -10.20 5.71 33.11
CA ASP A 626 -9.92 6.89 33.95
C ASP A 626 -8.71 6.64 34.87
N GLU A 627 -8.68 5.48 35.54
CA GLU A 627 -7.53 5.03 36.33
C GLU A 627 -6.60 4.18 35.46
N GLN A 628 -5.45 4.76 35.12
CA GLN A 628 -4.53 4.15 34.18
C GLN A 628 -3.36 3.47 34.91
N VAL A 629 -3.09 2.23 34.52
CA VAL A 629 -1.90 1.48 34.88
C VAL A 629 -1.24 1.06 33.58
N TRP A 630 -0.10 1.67 33.29
CA TRP A 630 0.69 1.45 32.09
C TRP A 630 1.82 0.47 32.37
N THR A 631 2.31 -0.17 31.31
CA THR A 631 3.56 -0.95 31.35
C THR A 631 4.70 -0.19 30.70
N GLN A 632 5.90 -0.36 31.24
CA GLN A 632 7.16 -0.05 30.56
C GLN A 632 7.80 -1.38 30.15
N CYS A 633 7.62 -1.78 28.89
CA CYS A 633 8.00 -3.10 28.40
C CYS A 633 8.81 -3.09 27.08
N HIS A 634 8.99 -1.92 26.45
CA HIS A 634 9.84 -1.76 25.27
C HIS A 634 11.27 -1.33 25.65
N SER A 635 12.23 -1.51 24.73
CA SER A 635 13.60 -1.02 24.92
C SER A 635 13.62 0.51 25.03
N TYR A 636 14.48 1.06 25.89
CA TYR A 636 14.64 2.51 26.02
C TYR A 636 15.23 3.17 24.77
N ALA A 637 15.87 2.38 23.90
CA ALA A 637 16.34 2.84 22.59
C ALA A 637 15.21 2.88 21.53
N PHE A 638 13.97 2.54 21.90
CA PHE A 638 12.79 2.60 21.03
C PHE A 638 11.77 3.60 21.60
N ASP A 639 11.28 4.52 20.77
CA ASP A 639 10.39 5.61 21.18
C ASP A 639 9.01 5.14 21.70
N PHE A 640 8.63 3.87 21.52
CA PHE A 640 7.52 3.28 22.27
C PHE A 640 7.70 3.38 23.78
N SER A 641 8.91 3.22 24.31
CA SER A 641 9.14 3.39 25.75
C SER A 641 8.89 4.84 26.19
N VAL A 642 9.12 5.81 25.30
CA VAL A 642 8.82 7.22 25.56
C VAL A 642 7.30 7.40 25.74
N TRP A 643 6.50 6.72 24.93
CA TRP A 643 5.04 6.71 25.11
C TRP A 643 4.65 6.12 26.46
N GLU A 644 5.12 4.91 26.76
CA GLU A 644 4.85 4.18 27.99
C GLU A 644 5.12 5.03 29.23
N ILE A 645 6.32 5.62 29.30
CA ILE A 645 6.80 6.35 30.47
C ILE A 645 6.06 7.68 30.60
N TRP A 646 6.06 8.48 29.54
CA TRP A 646 5.65 9.88 29.66
C TRP A 646 4.14 10.08 29.53
N ALA A 647 3.41 9.24 28.81
CA ALA A 647 1.94 9.28 28.90
C ALA A 647 1.45 8.90 30.30
N ALA A 648 2.08 7.91 30.93
CA ALA A 648 1.73 7.51 32.29
C ALA A 648 2.06 8.61 33.31
N LEU A 649 3.34 9.00 33.40
CA LEU A 649 3.81 9.90 34.47
C LEU A 649 3.30 11.33 34.32
N LEU A 650 3.14 11.83 33.09
CA LEU A 650 2.58 13.17 32.88
C LEU A 650 1.05 13.18 32.99
N GLY A 651 0.40 12.02 32.87
CA GLY A 651 -1.02 11.82 33.12
C GLY A 651 -1.39 11.67 34.60
N GLY A 652 -0.42 11.40 35.48
CA GLY A 652 -0.69 11.08 36.89
C GLY A 652 -1.00 9.59 37.13
N ALA A 653 -0.71 8.73 36.14
CA ALA A 653 -0.96 7.30 36.17
C ALA A 653 0.16 6.52 36.87
N ARG A 654 -0.05 5.22 37.08
CA ARG A 654 0.98 4.28 37.59
C ARG A 654 1.71 3.61 36.41
N LEU A 655 3.04 3.54 36.49
CA LEU A 655 3.90 2.86 35.54
C LEU A 655 4.49 1.57 36.14
N VAL A 656 4.16 0.42 35.56
CA VAL A 656 4.72 -0.88 35.93
C VAL A 656 5.91 -1.18 35.03
N VAL A 657 7.12 -1.13 35.58
CA VAL A 657 8.35 -1.44 34.84
C VAL A 657 8.53 -2.96 34.79
N VAL A 658 8.61 -3.52 33.59
CA VAL A 658 8.65 -4.97 33.38
C VAL A 658 10.06 -5.40 32.98
N PRO A 659 10.73 -6.29 33.75
CA PRO A 659 12.07 -6.78 33.43
C PRO A 659 12.15 -7.43 32.04
N GLU A 660 13.29 -7.31 31.38
CA GLU A 660 13.49 -7.84 30.04
C GLU A 660 13.24 -9.36 29.95
N SER A 661 13.71 -10.11 30.94
CA SER A 661 13.49 -11.56 31.03
C SER A 661 12.01 -11.95 31.09
N VAL A 662 11.17 -11.10 31.66
CA VAL A 662 9.72 -11.30 31.74
C VAL A 662 9.08 -10.97 30.39
N THR A 663 9.45 -9.85 29.77
CA THR A 663 8.88 -9.46 28.46
C THR A 663 9.18 -10.46 27.34
N ALA A 664 10.31 -11.20 27.45
CA ALA A 664 10.68 -12.25 26.51
C ALA A 664 9.91 -13.57 26.72
N ALA A 665 9.16 -13.71 27.82
CA ALA A 665 8.40 -14.90 28.18
C ALA A 665 6.89 -14.58 28.19
N PRO A 666 6.13 -14.90 27.12
CA PRO A 666 4.74 -14.45 26.97
C PRO A 666 3.81 -14.80 28.15
N GLN A 667 3.99 -15.96 28.78
CA GLN A 667 3.20 -16.34 29.94
C GLN A 667 3.55 -15.53 31.18
N ASP A 668 4.85 -15.35 31.48
CA ASP A 668 5.28 -14.57 32.64
C ASP A 668 4.88 -13.09 32.46
N PHE A 669 4.96 -12.58 31.24
CA PHE A 669 4.49 -11.23 30.92
C PHE A 669 2.98 -11.12 31.14
N HIS A 670 2.19 -12.08 30.63
CA HIS A 670 0.75 -12.14 30.85
C HIS A 670 0.39 -12.18 32.34
N ASP A 671 1.05 -13.02 33.13
CA ASP A 671 0.84 -13.12 34.57
C ASP A 671 1.10 -11.78 35.29
N VAL A 672 2.15 -11.04 34.87
CA VAL A 672 2.42 -9.68 35.37
C VAL A 672 1.29 -8.72 35.00
N LEU A 673 0.82 -8.70 33.74
CA LEU A 673 -0.26 -7.83 33.29
C LEU A 673 -1.54 -8.01 34.13
N VAL A 674 -1.90 -9.27 34.41
CA VAL A 674 -3.07 -9.60 35.24
C VAL A 674 -2.84 -9.22 36.71
N SER A 675 -1.69 -9.59 37.28
CA SER A 675 -1.41 -9.38 38.71
C SER A 675 -1.30 -7.90 39.09
N GLU A 676 -0.77 -7.08 38.19
CA GLU A 676 -0.61 -5.64 38.37
C GLU A 676 -1.85 -4.83 37.93
N GLN A 677 -2.90 -5.52 37.46
CA GLN A 677 -4.14 -4.92 36.97
C GLN A 677 -3.88 -3.84 35.92
N VAL A 678 -3.01 -4.16 34.96
CA VAL A 678 -2.69 -3.24 33.85
C VAL A 678 -3.99 -2.89 33.13
N SER A 679 -4.16 -1.60 32.82
CA SER A 679 -5.34 -1.10 32.12
C SER A 679 -5.00 -0.48 30.77
N VAL A 680 -3.73 -0.16 30.51
CA VAL A 680 -3.23 0.32 29.23
C VAL A 680 -1.99 -0.46 28.82
N LEU A 681 -2.04 -1.08 27.63
CA LEU A 681 -0.96 -1.86 27.07
C LEU A 681 -0.60 -1.34 25.68
N THR A 682 0.67 -0.99 25.47
CA THR A 682 1.20 -0.72 24.13
C THR A 682 1.91 -1.98 23.62
N GLN A 683 1.70 -2.35 22.36
CA GLN A 683 2.38 -3.50 21.74
C GLN A 683 2.51 -3.33 20.23
N THR A 684 3.48 -4.06 19.65
CA THR A 684 3.47 -4.32 18.20
C THR A 684 2.47 -5.45 17.88
N PRO A 685 1.83 -5.45 16.70
CA PRO A 685 1.01 -6.57 16.24
C PRO A 685 1.66 -7.96 16.36
N SER A 686 2.96 -8.09 16.04
CA SER A 686 3.69 -9.35 16.16
C SER A 686 3.85 -9.79 17.62
N ALA A 687 4.18 -8.87 18.53
CA ALA A 687 4.39 -9.20 19.93
C ALA A 687 3.05 -9.57 20.62
N VAL A 688 1.98 -8.83 20.34
CA VAL A 688 0.66 -9.11 20.94
C VAL A 688 0.03 -10.41 20.42
N ALA A 689 0.41 -10.85 19.21
CA ALA A 689 -0.03 -12.14 18.68
C ALA A 689 0.43 -13.32 19.54
N ALA A 690 1.56 -13.19 20.23
CA ALA A 690 2.08 -14.21 21.15
C ALA A 690 1.39 -14.21 22.53
N LEU A 691 0.65 -13.16 22.88
CA LEU A 691 0.00 -12.99 24.18
C LEU A 691 -1.45 -13.50 24.18
N SER A 692 -1.91 -14.01 25.32
CA SER A 692 -3.33 -14.36 25.53
C SER A 692 -4.15 -13.14 25.97
N PRO A 693 -5.34 -12.90 25.39
CA PRO A 693 -6.23 -11.84 25.87
C PRO A 693 -7.06 -12.23 27.11
N GLU A 694 -7.05 -13.50 27.53
CA GLU A 694 -7.83 -13.97 28.69
C GLU A 694 -7.35 -13.30 29.99
N GLY A 695 -8.27 -12.81 30.83
CA GLY A 695 -7.92 -12.11 32.07
C GLY A 695 -7.46 -10.65 31.88
N LEU A 696 -7.45 -10.16 30.64
CA LEU A 696 -7.10 -8.79 30.24
C LEU A 696 -8.30 -8.06 29.60
N GLU A 697 -9.52 -8.41 30.01
CA GLU A 697 -10.75 -7.89 29.38
C GLU A 697 -10.92 -6.37 29.51
N SER A 698 -10.37 -5.78 30.58
CA SER A 698 -10.40 -4.33 30.84
C SER A 698 -9.23 -3.55 30.22
N VAL A 699 -8.29 -4.23 29.56
CA VAL A 699 -7.10 -3.58 28.98
C VAL A 699 -7.46 -2.85 27.68
N ALA A 700 -7.14 -1.56 27.63
CA ALA A 700 -7.04 -0.85 26.37
C ALA A 700 -5.70 -1.19 25.69
N LEU A 701 -5.77 -1.69 24.45
CA LEU A 701 -4.61 -2.09 23.66
C LEU A 701 -4.31 -1.06 22.58
N LEU A 702 -3.08 -0.54 22.61
CA LEU A 702 -2.60 0.46 21.66
C LEU A 702 -1.53 -0.21 20.79
N LEU A 703 -1.90 -0.46 19.54
CA LEU A 703 -1.05 -1.10 18.55
C LEU A 703 -0.23 -0.08 17.79
N GLY A 704 0.96 -0.45 17.32
CA GLY A 704 1.69 0.35 16.34
C GLY A 704 3.04 -0.25 15.97
N GLY A 705 3.86 0.54 15.27
CA GLY A 705 5.21 0.15 14.87
C GLY A 705 5.28 -0.68 13.57
N GLU A 706 4.22 -1.40 13.19
CA GLU A 706 4.15 -2.20 11.95
C GLU A 706 2.70 -2.39 11.45
N PRO A 707 2.49 -2.78 10.17
CA PRO A 707 1.16 -3.13 9.68
C PRO A 707 0.50 -4.22 10.53
N CYS A 708 -0.74 -3.98 10.94
CA CYS A 708 -1.48 -4.89 11.81
C CYS A 708 -2.33 -5.87 10.99
N PRO A 709 -2.17 -7.20 11.16
CA PRO A 709 -3.05 -8.18 10.53
C PRO A 709 -4.47 -8.14 11.11
N GLY A 710 -5.49 -8.38 10.28
CA GLY A 710 -6.89 -8.45 10.73
C GLY A 710 -7.12 -9.50 11.82
N GLU A 711 -6.40 -10.62 11.80
CA GLU A 711 -6.48 -11.67 12.82
C GLU A 711 -6.15 -11.19 14.24
N VAL A 712 -5.20 -10.24 14.36
CA VAL A 712 -4.86 -9.62 15.65
C VAL A 712 -6.04 -8.79 16.14
N VAL A 713 -6.69 -8.05 15.25
CA VAL A 713 -7.89 -7.25 15.55
C VAL A 713 -9.04 -8.16 15.97
N ASP A 714 -9.31 -9.23 15.24
CA ASP A 714 -10.40 -10.17 15.54
C ASP A 714 -10.26 -10.81 16.91
N ARG A 715 -9.01 -11.10 17.31
CA ARG A 715 -8.69 -11.66 18.62
C ARG A 715 -8.76 -10.63 19.75
N TRP A 716 -8.25 -9.43 19.51
CA TRP A 716 -8.07 -8.44 20.56
C TRP A 716 -9.19 -7.42 20.68
N ALA A 717 -9.91 -7.06 19.63
CA ALA A 717 -10.96 -6.04 19.68
C ALA A 717 -12.26 -6.43 20.42
N PRO A 718 -12.69 -7.71 20.52
CA PRO A 718 -13.94 -8.02 21.20
C PRO A 718 -13.98 -7.57 22.67
N GLY A 719 -14.93 -6.69 23.00
CA GLY A 719 -15.20 -6.24 24.37
C GLY A 719 -14.20 -5.27 24.97
N ARG A 720 -13.25 -4.73 24.18
CA ARG A 720 -12.22 -3.81 24.69
C ARG A 720 -11.85 -2.73 23.66
N VAL A 721 -11.18 -1.68 24.13
CA VAL A 721 -10.68 -0.61 23.26
C VAL A 721 -9.36 -1.07 22.64
N VAL A 722 -9.36 -1.26 21.32
CA VAL A 722 -8.14 -1.49 20.54
C VAL A 722 -8.00 -0.37 19.53
N VAL A 723 -6.85 0.30 19.51
CA VAL A 723 -6.55 1.35 18.53
C VAL A 723 -5.23 1.07 17.85
N ASN A 724 -5.12 1.48 16.59
CA ASN A 724 -3.87 1.45 15.84
C ASN A 724 -3.29 2.87 15.79
N ALA A 725 -2.06 3.02 16.26
CA ALA A 725 -1.33 4.27 16.29
C ALA A 725 -0.19 4.25 15.28
N TYR A 726 0.03 5.40 14.64
CA TYR A 726 1.06 5.57 13.65
C TYR A 726 1.89 6.83 13.94
N GLY A 727 3.20 6.65 13.90
CA GLY A 727 4.17 7.72 13.76
C GLY A 727 5.58 7.22 13.55
N PRO A 728 6.40 7.97 12.79
CA PRO A 728 7.85 7.83 12.84
C PRO A 728 8.47 8.57 14.04
N THR A 729 9.68 8.21 14.43
CA THR A 729 10.41 8.83 15.56
C THR A 729 10.56 10.35 15.44
N GLU A 730 10.70 10.86 14.21
CA GLU A 730 10.87 12.28 13.93
C GLU A 730 9.66 13.16 14.27
N ILE A 731 8.51 12.56 14.59
CA ILE A 731 7.30 13.26 15.01
C ILE A 731 6.88 12.95 16.45
N THR A 732 7.79 12.38 17.25
CA THR A 732 7.55 12.03 18.66
C THR A 732 6.46 10.94 18.81
N VAL A 733 6.84 9.69 18.58
CA VAL A 733 6.01 8.49 18.77
C VAL A 733 4.84 8.33 17.78
N TYR A 734 3.83 9.21 17.81
CA TYR A 734 2.63 9.10 16.99
C TYR A 734 2.05 10.47 16.58
N ALA A 735 1.44 10.51 15.40
CA ALA A 735 0.63 11.65 14.94
C ALA A 735 -0.78 11.24 14.49
N ALA A 736 -1.02 9.95 14.27
CA ALA A 736 -2.33 9.44 13.88
C ALA A 736 -2.74 8.28 14.79
N ILE A 737 -4.02 8.22 15.13
CA ILE A 737 -4.63 7.12 15.88
C ILE A 737 -5.97 6.76 15.23
N SER A 738 -6.23 5.47 15.04
CA SER A 738 -7.49 4.98 14.49
C SER A 738 -8.65 5.21 15.45
N ALA A 739 -9.87 5.22 14.90
CA ALA A 739 -11.04 4.92 15.72
C ALA A 739 -10.87 3.53 16.37
N PRO A 740 -11.57 3.24 17.49
CA PRO A 740 -11.57 1.90 18.07
C PRO A 740 -11.89 0.84 17.02
N LEU A 741 -11.01 -0.16 16.92
CA LEU A 741 -11.07 -1.18 15.89
C LEU A 741 -12.20 -2.17 16.18
N THR A 742 -12.80 -2.68 15.12
CA THR A 742 -13.89 -3.66 15.18
C THR A 742 -13.46 -5.00 14.58
N PRO A 743 -13.85 -6.14 15.17
CA PRO A 743 -13.62 -7.45 14.57
C PRO A 743 -14.27 -7.56 13.18
N GLY A 744 -13.62 -8.28 12.27
CA GLY A 744 -14.09 -8.52 10.90
C GLY A 744 -13.86 -7.36 9.93
N SER A 745 -13.20 -6.28 10.35
CA SER A 745 -12.98 -5.08 9.52
C SER A 745 -11.77 -5.18 8.57
N GLY A 746 -11.01 -6.26 8.61
CA GLY A 746 -9.83 -6.48 7.77
C GLY A 746 -8.59 -5.73 8.28
N ALA A 747 -7.76 -5.24 7.35
CA ALA A 747 -6.57 -4.47 7.70
C ALA A 747 -6.97 -3.09 8.30
N PRO A 748 -6.51 -2.76 9.52
CA PRO A 748 -6.92 -1.53 10.18
C PRO A 748 -6.24 -0.31 9.54
N PRO A 749 -6.93 0.84 9.48
CA PRO A 749 -6.32 2.10 9.06
C PRO A 749 -5.25 2.54 10.07
N ILE A 750 -4.35 3.44 9.65
CA ILE A 750 -3.43 4.14 10.56
C ILE A 750 -4.10 5.32 11.28
N GLY A 751 -5.32 5.65 10.89
CA GLY A 751 -6.22 6.53 11.64
C GLY A 751 -6.24 7.99 11.19
N ALA A 752 -6.70 8.86 12.08
CA ALA A 752 -6.88 10.29 11.87
C ALA A 752 -5.87 11.09 12.74
N PRO A 753 -5.57 12.37 12.42
CA PRO A 753 -4.66 13.18 13.23
C PRO A 753 -5.08 13.20 14.71
N VAL A 754 -4.10 13.08 15.60
CA VAL A 754 -4.30 13.41 17.00
C VAL A 754 -4.50 14.91 17.19
N SER A 755 -5.03 15.32 18.35
CA SER A 755 -5.36 16.72 18.66
C SER A 755 -4.19 17.70 18.46
N THR A 756 -2.95 17.20 18.58
CA THR A 756 -1.69 17.95 18.51
C THR A 756 -0.91 17.76 17.22
N ALA A 757 -1.49 17.08 16.22
CA ALA A 757 -0.89 16.90 14.90
C ALA A 757 -1.82 17.42 13.78
N ALA A 758 -1.20 17.90 12.71
CA ALA A 758 -1.86 18.17 11.44
C ALA A 758 -1.24 17.27 10.36
N LEU A 759 -2.08 16.63 9.56
CA LEU A 759 -1.67 15.67 8.54
C LEU A 759 -2.06 16.16 7.15
N PHE A 760 -1.13 16.03 6.21
CA PHE A 760 -1.34 16.38 4.81
C PHE A 760 -0.92 15.22 3.93
N VAL A 761 -1.78 14.84 2.99
CA VAL A 761 -1.45 13.84 1.97
C VAL A 761 -1.21 14.61 0.68
N LEU A 762 0.04 14.60 0.22
CA LEU A 762 0.50 15.50 -0.83
C LEU A 762 1.05 14.76 -2.04
N ASP A 763 0.91 15.37 -3.21
CA ASP A 763 1.58 14.93 -4.43
C ASP A 763 3.06 15.38 -4.46
N GLY A 764 3.78 15.01 -5.53
CA GLY A 764 5.18 15.39 -5.74
C GLY A 764 5.44 16.90 -5.85
N TRP A 765 4.39 17.73 -5.91
CA TRP A 765 4.44 19.19 -5.99
C TRP A 765 4.00 19.87 -4.68
N LEU A 766 3.81 19.11 -3.60
CA LEU A 766 3.32 19.56 -2.30
C LEU A 766 1.86 20.08 -2.34
N ARG A 767 1.05 19.61 -3.29
CA ARG A 767 -0.39 19.93 -3.35
C ARG A 767 -1.21 18.85 -2.66
N PRO A 768 -2.30 19.19 -1.95
CA PRO A 768 -3.21 18.21 -1.38
C PRO A 768 -3.80 17.30 -2.46
N VAL A 769 -3.80 15.99 -2.19
CA VAL A 769 -4.54 15.01 -2.99
C VAL A 769 -5.93 14.79 -2.39
N PRO A 770 -6.94 14.46 -3.20
CA PRO A 770 -8.32 14.28 -2.73
C PRO A 770 -8.45 13.02 -1.88
N VAL A 771 -9.62 12.87 -1.27
CA VAL A 771 -10.07 11.58 -0.72
C VAL A 771 -10.04 10.52 -1.83
N GLY A 772 -9.47 9.34 -1.53
CA GLY A 772 -9.38 8.24 -2.48
C GLY A 772 -8.12 8.19 -3.35
N VAL A 773 -7.25 9.21 -3.33
CA VAL A 773 -5.99 9.23 -4.10
C VAL A 773 -4.79 9.03 -3.19
N VAL A 774 -3.78 8.32 -3.72
CA VAL A 774 -2.53 8.02 -3.02
C VAL A 774 -1.61 9.24 -3.08
N GLY A 775 -1.02 9.60 -1.94
CA GLY A 775 0.03 10.61 -1.87
C GLY A 775 0.99 10.32 -0.72
N GLU A 776 2.03 11.15 -0.60
CA GLU A 776 3.00 11.07 0.49
C GLU A 776 2.46 11.78 1.73
N LEU A 777 2.62 11.17 2.91
CA LEU A 777 2.20 11.75 4.18
C LEU A 777 3.21 12.78 4.70
N TYR A 778 2.72 13.96 5.04
CA TYR A 778 3.45 15.02 5.73
C TYR A 778 2.78 15.32 7.07
N VAL A 779 3.60 15.52 8.09
CA VAL A 779 3.13 15.75 9.47
C VAL A 779 3.62 17.10 9.95
N ALA A 780 2.70 17.94 10.42
CA ALA A 780 2.99 19.19 11.12
C ALA A 780 2.40 19.17 12.54
N GLY A 781 2.73 20.15 13.36
CA GLY A 781 2.19 20.29 14.72
C GLY A 781 3.23 20.05 15.82
N HIS A 782 2.76 19.81 17.04
CA HIS A 782 3.59 19.86 18.24
C HIS A 782 4.61 18.72 18.31
N GLY A 783 4.31 17.56 17.71
CA GLY A 783 5.21 16.39 17.74
C GLY A 783 6.44 16.48 16.83
N VAL A 784 6.46 17.41 15.86
CA VAL A 784 7.57 17.51 14.90
C VAL A 784 8.87 17.87 15.61
N GLY A 785 9.83 16.95 15.57
CA GLY A 785 11.12 17.03 16.25
C GLY A 785 12.01 18.20 15.84
N VAL A 786 13.15 18.34 16.53
CA VAL A 786 14.13 19.39 16.23
C VAL A 786 14.83 19.11 14.91
N GLY A 787 15.26 17.87 14.70
CA GLY A 787 15.98 17.42 13.52
C GLY A 787 16.88 16.22 13.84
N TYR A 788 17.89 16.01 12.98
CA TYR A 788 18.92 14.99 13.19
C TYR A 788 20.20 15.63 13.74
N LEU A 789 20.75 15.05 14.81
CA LEU A 789 21.95 15.54 15.48
C LEU A 789 23.12 15.65 14.48
N GLY A 790 23.74 16.83 14.37
CA GLY A 790 24.90 17.05 13.51
C GLY A 790 24.67 16.80 12.00
N ARG A 791 23.42 16.73 11.52
CA ARG A 791 23.08 16.42 10.12
C ARG A 791 22.10 17.45 9.53
N SER A 792 22.55 18.69 9.37
CA SER A 792 21.73 19.80 8.85
C SER A 792 21.17 19.55 7.44
N GLY A 793 21.96 18.98 6.54
CA GLY A 793 21.51 18.65 5.17
C GLY A 793 20.36 17.64 5.15
N LEU A 794 20.49 16.55 5.91
CA LEU A 794 19.43 15.55 6.05
C LEU A 794 18.19 16.12 6.76
N THR A 795 18.42 16.97 7.76
CA THR A 795 17.34 17.67 8.48
C THR A 795 16.56 18.57 7.53
N ALA A 796 17.23 19.40 6.72
CA ALA A 796 16.57 20.29 5.77
C ALA A 796 15.79 19.53 4.67
N ALA A 797 16.24 18.33 4.29
CA ALA A 797 15.57 17.50 3.30
C ALA A 797 14.29 16.80 3.82
N ARG A 798 14.16 16.62 5.15
CA ARG A 798 13.03 15.90 5.77
C ARG A 798 12.13 16.79 6.64
N PHE A 799 12.67 17.81 7.30
CA PHE A 799 11.94 18.79 8.11
C PHE A 799 11.79 20.09 7.31
N VAL A 800 10.87 20.07 6.36
CA VAL A 800 10.65 21.15 5.38
C VAL A 800 9.72 22.23 5.91
N ALA A 801 9.71 23.40 5.27
CA ALA A 801 8.74 24.45 5.59
C ALA A 801 7.31 23.97 5.27
N CYS A 802 6.36 24.26 6.17
CA CYS A 802 4.96 23.91 5.97
C CYS A 802 4.22 25.06 5.25
N PRO A 803 3.75 24.89 4.00
CA PRO A 803 3.04 25.94 3.26
C PRO A 803 1.60 26.14 3.76
N PHE A 804 1.09 25.25 4.62
CA PHE A 804 -0.28 25.26 5.11
C PHE A 804 -0.46 26.04 6.42
N GLY A 805 0.65 26.47 7.05
CA GLY A 805 0.62 27.38 8.20
C GLY A 805 0.30 28.83 7.80
N GLY A 806 0.00 29.68 8.78
CA GLY A 806 -0.16 31.11 8.54
C GLY A 806 1.12 31.76 8.00
N ALA A 807 0.99 32.79 7.16
CA ALA A 807 2.13 33.53 6.62
C ALA A 807 3.04 34.03 7.77
N GLY A 808 4.35 33.76 7.69
CA GLY A 808 5.32 34.14 8.71
C GLY A 808 5.33 33.28 9.98
N SER A 809 4.52 32.20 10.05
CA SER A 809 4.48 31.31 11.23
C SER A 809 5.79 30.56 11.50
N GLY A 810 6.64 30.35 10.49
CA GLY A 810 7.85 29.54 10.61
C GLY A 810 7.57 28.04 10.86
N THR A 811 6.32 27.59 10.68
CA THR A 811 5.91 26.20 10.90
C THR A 811 6.66 25.26 9.95
N ARG A 812 7.14 24.14 10.51
CA ARG A 812 7.78 23.05 9.76
C ARG A 812 6.83 21.86 9.67
N MET A 813 7.03 21.03 8.64
CA MET A 813 6.41 19.72 8.52
C MET A 813 7.48 18.66 8.25
N TYR A 814 7.25 17.45 8.72
CA TYR A 814 8.09 16.29 8.48
C TYR A 814 7.57 15.48 7.29
N ARG A 815 8.47 15.22 6.33
CA ARG A 815 8.26 14.39 5.14
C ARG A 815 8.52 12.92 5.48
N THR A 816 7.46 12.13 5.63
CA THR A 816 7.57 10.77 6.20
C THR A 816 8.17 9.73 5.24
N GLY A 817 8.01 9.93 3.92
CA GLY A 817 8.26 8.89 2.91
C GLY A 817 7.19 7.79 2.85
N ASP A 818 6.14 7.86 3.66
CA ASP A 818 5.05 6.88 3.69
C ASP A 818 3.95 7.27 2.68
N LEU A 819 3.50 6.28 1.90
CA LEU A 819 2.38 6.42 0.97
C LEU A 819 1.07 6.07 1.67
N VAL A 820 0.12 6.99 1.59
CA VAL A 820 -1.17 6.88 2.27
C VAL A 820 -2.30 7.41 1.38
N ARG A 821 -3.53 7.16 1.80
CA ARG A 821 -4.73 7.69 1.17
C ARG A 821 -5.80 7.99 2.21
N TRP A 822 -6.49 9.13 2.06
CA TRP A 822 -7.67 9.43 2.85
C TRP A 822 -8.85 8.55 2.46
N ARG A 823 -9.48 7.92 3.46
CA ARG A 823 -10.81 7.31 3.35
C ARG A 823 -11.90 8.39 3.47
N ALA A 824 -13.11 8.02 3.06
CA ALA A 824 -14.26 8.92 3.14
C ALA A 824 -14.64 9.32 4.58
N ASP A 825 -14.29 8.50 5.58
CA ASP A 825 -14.52 8.73 7.01
C ASP A 825 -13.45 9.61 7.67
N GLY A 826 -12.42 10.05 6.94
CA GLY A 826 -11.32 10.85 7.46
C GLY A 826 -10.22 10.05 8.17
N GLN A 827 -10.20 8.72 8.02
CA GLN A 827 -9.06 7.89 8.44
C GLN A 827 -8.10 7.65 7.25
N LEU A 828 -6.84 7.34 7.54
CA LEU A 828 -5.81 7.07 6.55
C LEU A 828 -5.56 5.57 6.36
N ASP A 829 -5.53 5.14 5.10
CA ASP A 829 -4.94 3.86 4.68
C ASP A 829 -3.43 3.99 4.53
N TYR A 830 -2.67 3.02 5.03
CA TYR A 830 -1.24 2.90 4.75
C TYR A 830 -1.00 1.96 3.58
N LEU A 831 -0.24 2.42 2.58
CA LEU A 831 -0.03 1.70 1.32
C LEU A 831 1.45 1.33 1.07
N GLY A 832 2.35 1.74 1.95
CA GLY A 832 3.78 1.42 1.86
C GLY A 832 4.66 2.65 1.96
N ARG A 833 5.85 2.57 1.34
CA ARG A 833 6.85 3.64 1.33
C ARG A 833 7.28 3.97 -0.09
N VAL A 834 7.70 5.22 -0.28
CA VAL A 834 8.33 5.69 -1.52
C VAL A 834 9.79 5.20 -1.60
N ASP A 835 10.43 4.98 -0.46
CA ASP A 835 11.81 4.51 -0.34
C ASP A 835 11.89 3.01 0.03
N GLU A 836 13.10 2.46 0.02
CA GLU A 836 13.37 1.03 0.30
C GLU A 836 13.32 0.66 1.79
N GLN A 837 12.86 1.58 2.65
CA GLN A 837 12.79 1.32 4.08
C GLN A 837 11.68 0.32 4.40
N VAL A 838 11.95 -0.57 5.35
CA VAL A 838 11.00 -1.61 5.75
C VAL A 838 10.77 -1.60 7.26
N LYS A 839 9.60 -2.08 7.67
CA LYS A 839 9.25 -2.36 9.07
C LYS A 839 9.18 -3.86 9.25
N ILE A 840 10.01 -4.40 10.15
CA ILE A 840 10.04 -5.83 10.49
C ILE A 840 10.01 -5.95 12.02
N ARG A 841 8.95 -6.56 12.57
CA ARG A 841 8.76 -6.74 14.02
C ARG A 841 8.80 -5.43 14.80
N GLY A 842 8.18 -4.39 14.25
CA GLY A 842 8.21 -3.02 14.77
C GLY A 842 9.52 -2.25 14.59
N TYR A 843 10.62 -2.88 14.18
CA TYR A 843 11.88 -2.19 13.92
C TYR A 843 11.86 -1.52 12.54
N ARG A 844 12.27 -0.26 12.52
CA ARG A 844 12.48 0.53 11.30
C ARG A 844 13.88 0.25 10.75
N ILE A 845 13.95 -0.36 9.56
CA ILE A 845 15.18 -0.86 8.95
C ILE A 845 15.39 -0.21 7.58
N GLU A 846 16.52 0.45 7.42
CA GLU A 846 17.00 0.95 6.12
C GLU A 846 17.82 -0.16 5.45
N LEU A 847 17.33 -0.71 4.33
CA LEU A 847 18.01 -1.80 3.62
C LEU A 847 19.40 -1.36 3.12
N GLY A 848 19.53 -0.08 2.74
CA GLY A 848 20.80 0.55 2.37
C GLY A 848 21.88 0.47 3.44
N GLU A 849 21.53 0.51 4.74
CA GLU A 849 22.51 0.36 5.83
C GLU A 849 23.12 -1.04 5.87
N ILE A 850 22.29 -2.05 5.61
CA ILE A 850 22.72 -3.44 5.56
C ILE A 850 23.53 -3.68 4.27
N GLN A 851 23.07 -3.17 3.13
CA GLN A 851 23.80 -3.24 1.86
C GLN A 851 25.20 -2.61 1.98
N ALA A 852 25.29 -1.42 2.56
CA ALA A 852 26.56 -0.73 2.75
C ALA A 852 27.49 -1.47 3.73
N ALA A 853 26.95 -2.12 4.76
CA ALA A 853 27.73 -2.97 5.66
C ALA A 853 28.23 -4.23 4.94
N MET A 854 27.39 -4.87 4.12
CA MET A 854 27.76 -6.05 3.32
C MET A 854 28.84 -5.72 2.28
N ALA A 855 28.69 -4.60 1.58
CA ALA A 855 29.65 -4.15 0.57
C ALA A 855 31.04 -3.79 1.15
N ARG A 856 31.18 -3.68 2.48
CA ARG A 856 32.47 -3.45 3.17
C ARG A 856 33.17 -4.73 3.60
N VAL A 857 32.56 -5.90 3.41
CA VAL A 857 33.20 -7.19 3.70
C VAL A 857 34.14 -7.54 2.55
N ASP A 858 35.39 -7.90 2.88
CA ASP A 858 36.39 -8.27 1.88
C ASP A 858 35.90 -9.45 1.03
N GLY A 859 36.02 -9.33 -0.30
CA GLY A 859 35.56 -10.35 -1.26
C GLY A 859 34.12 -10.18 -1.75
N VAL A 860 33.36 -9.18 -1.27
CA VAL A 860 32.06 -8.78 -1.82
C VAL A 860 32.25 -7.72 -2.92
N GLU A 861 31.75 -7.97 -4.12
CA GLU A 861 31.81 -7.02 -5.25
C GLU A 861 30.57 -6.13 -5.34
N GLN A 862 29.37 -6.72 -5.20
CA GLN A 862 28.08 -6.02 -5.15
C GLN A 862 27.20 -6.65 -4.07
N ALA A 863 26.34 -5.85 -3.44
CA ALA A 863 25.39 -6.31 -2.44
C ALA A 863 24.00 -5.71 -2.66
N ALA A 864 22.97 -6.54 -2.55
CA ALA A 864 21.57 -6.15 -2.51
C ALA A 864 20.88 -6.74 -1.27
N VAL A 865 19.96 -6.03 -0.65
CA VAL A 865 19.19 -6.56 0.49
C VAL A 865 17.72 -6.29 0.24
N ILE A 866 16.87 -7.30 0.45
CA ILE A 866 15.41 -7.16 0.33
C ILE A 866 14.73 -7.69 1.59
N ALA A 867 13.51 -7.22 1.84
CA ALA A 867 12.60 -7.88 2.77
C ALA A 867 11.67 -8.83 1.98
N ARG A 868 11.75 -10.13 2.28
CA ARG A 868 11.01 -11.19 1.58
C ARG A 868 9.94 -11.80 2.49
N GLY A 869 8.76 -12.13 1.97
CA GLY A 869 7.60 -12.59 2.75
C GLY A 869 7.13 -14.01 2.43
N ASP A 870 7.83 -14.72 1.55
CA ASP A 870 7.30 -15.90 0.84
C ASP A 870 7.39 -17.22 1.66
N GLY A 871 7.75 -17.14 2.96
CA GLY A 871 7.96 -18.31 3.83
C GLY A 871 7.08 -18.32 5.10
N PRO A 872 7.01 -19.44 5.84
CA PRO A 872 6.05 -19.66 6.94
C PRO A 872 6.19 -18.78 8.20
N GLY A 873 7.02 -17.73 8.19
CA GLY A 873 7.34 -16.90 9.38
C GLY A 873 7.41 -15.40 9.10
N GLY A 874 6.62 -14.91 8.15
CA GLY A 874 6.48 -13.47 7.86
C GLY A 874 7.68 -12.85 7.12
N LYS A 875 7.72 -11.51 7.10
CA LYS A 875 8.78 -10.74 6.41
C LYS A 875 10.14 -10.90 7.09
N ARG A 876 11.17 -11.19 6.29
CA ARG A 876 12.56 -11.41 6.74
C ARG A 876 13.56 -10.73 5.81
N LEU A 877 14.73 -10.37 6.33
CA LEU A 877 15.82 -9.80 5.54
C LEU A 877 16.61 -10.89 4.82
N VAL A 878 16.82 -10.72 3.52
CA VAL A 878 17.69 -11.59 2.70
C VAL A 878 18.71 -10.71 1.98
N GLY A 879 19.99 -11.04 2.14
CA GLY A 879 21.09 -10.40 1.42
C GLY A 879 21.47 -11.20 0.19
N TYR A 880 21.81 -10.53 -0.90
CA TYR A 880 22.36 -11.11 -2.12
C TYR A 880 23.70 -10.47 -2.41
N VAL A 881 24.71 -11.28 -2.71
CA VAL A 881 26.06 -10.80 -2.99
C VAL A 881 26.63 -11.40 -4.26
N THR A 882 27.53 -10.67 -4.88
CA THR A 882 28.46 -11.17 -5.91
C THR A 882 29.89 -11.12 -5.37
N GLY A 883 30.80 -11.87 -5.98
CA GLY A 883 32.17 -12.05 -5.51
C GLY A 883 32.40 -13.39 -4.81
N GLU A 884 33.56 -13.53 -4.16
CA GLU A 884 34.06 -14.80 -3.60
C GLU A 884 33.86 -14.93 -2.08
N ALA A 885 33.36 -13.88 -1.41
CA ALA A 885 33.13 -13.91 0.03
C ALA A 885 32.11 -15.01 0.44
N ASP A 886 32.41 -15.69 1.54
CA ASP A 886 31.54 -16.72 2.12
C ASP A 886 30.30 -16.07 2.77
N PRO A 887 29.07 -16.45 2.37
CA PRO A 887 27.83 -16.03 3.04
C PRO A 887 27.84 -16.14 4.57
N ALA A 888 28.48 -17.17 5.14
CA ALA A 888 28.58 -17.35 6.58
C ALA A 888 29.50 -16.30 7.23
N GLU A 889 30.66 -16.03 6.63
CA GLU A 889 31.60 -15.00 7.09
C GLU A 889 30.98 -13.60 7.01
N ILE A 890 30.24 -13.30 5.93
CA ILE A 890 29.50 -12.04 5.78
C ILE A 890 28.53 -11.86 6.94
N ARG A 891 27.70 -12.87 7.26
CA ARG A 891 26.74 -12.76 8.38
C ARG A 891 27.43 -12.54 9.72
N THR A 892 28.54 -13.23 9.98
CA THR A 892 29.34 -13.01 11.20
C THR A 892 29.87 -11.58 11.27
N ALA A 893 30.47 -11.08 10.18
CA ALA A 893 30.98 -9.70 10.12
C ALA A 893 29.87 -8.65 10.30
N LEU A 894 28.67 -8.89 9.77
CA LEU A 894 27.52 -8.03 9.98
C LEU A 894 27.06 -8.03 11.44
N ALA A 895 27.02 -9.19 12.10
CA ALA A 895 26.57 -9.32 13.49
C ALA A 895 27.47 -8.57 14.49
N GLU A 896 28.73 -8.33 14.15
CA GLU A 896 29.66 -7.54 14.96
C GLU A 896 29.38 -6.02 14.89
N ARG A 897 28.72 -5.56 13.83
CA ARG A 897 28.56 -4.12 13.50
C ARG A 897 27.12 -3.63 13.54
N LEU A 898 26.18 -4.49 13.15
CA LEU A 898 24.77 -4.18 13.03
C LEU A 898 23.99 -4.75 14.22
N PRO A 899 22.92 -4.08 14.67
CA PRO A 899 21.96 -4.68 15.59
C PRO A 899 21.44 -6.03 15.07
N ALA A 900 21.17 -6.98 15.97
CA ALA A 900 20.78 -8.33 15.59
C ALA A 900 19.56 -8.39 14.64
N TYR A 901 18.60 -7.49 14.79
CA TYR A 901 17.41 -7.41 13.92
C TYR A 901 17.70 -6.89 12.51
N MET A 902 18.88 -6.31 12.24
CA MET A 902 19.32 -5.85 10.91
C MET A 902 20.21 -6.87 10.19
N VAL A 903 20.63 -7.94 10.86
CA VAL A 903 21.44 -8.99 10.22
C VAL A 903 20.52 -9.85 9.34
N PRO A 904 20.82 -10.03 8.04
CA PRO A 904 20.03 -10.88 7.16
C PRO A 904 19.89 -12.32 7.69
N ALA A 905 18.68 -12.86 7.59
CA ALA A 905 18.40 -14.25 7.95
C ALA A 905 19.18 -15.21 7.04
N ALA A 906 19.33 -14.84 5.77
CA ALA A 906 20.13 -15.57 4.79
C ALA A 906 20.94 -14.59 3.91
N VAL A 907 22.11 -15.05 3.44
CA VAL A 907 22.91 -14.39 2.40
C VAL A 907 23.08 -15.36 1.25
N VAL A 908 22.70 -14.94 0.03
CA VAL A 908 22.75 -15.78 -1.18
C VAL A 908 23.81 -15.23 -2.13
N ARG A 909 24.76 -16.07 -2.52
CA ARG A 909 25.77 -15.72 -3.52
C ARG A 909 25.21 -15.93 -4.92
N LEU A 910 25.34 -14.92 -5.77
CA LEU A 910 24.94 -14.94 -7.17
C LEU A 910 26.14 -14.66 -8.08
N PRO A 911 26.17 -15.22 -9.31
CA PRO A 911 27.18 -14.85 -10.31
C PRO A 911 27.08 -13.38 -10.73
N ALA A 912 25.86 -12.84 -10.78
CA ALA A 912 25.56 -11.44 -11.06
C ALA A 912 24.19 -11.08 -10.45
N LEU A 913 23.98 -9.81 -10.09
CA LEU A 913 22.67 -9.33 -9.70
C LEU A 913 21.77 -9.23 -10.94
N PRO A 914 20.53 -9.78 -10.92
CA PRO A 914 19.62 -9.68 -12.05
C PRO A 914 19.17 -8.23 -12.23
N LEU A 915 19.20 -7.74 -13.47
CA LEU A 915 18.80 -6.39 -13.81
C LEU A 915 17.63 -6.42 -14.80
N THR A 916 16.72 -5.44 -14.70
CA THR A 916 15.71 -5.17 -15.72
C THR A 916 16.38 -4.68 -17.00
N VAL A 917 15.62 -4.63 -18.11
CA VAL A 917 16.10 -4.08 -19.39
C VAL A 917 16.65 -2.64 -19.29
N ASN A 918 16.27 -1.92 -18.22
CA ASN A 918 16.69 -0.54 -17.95
C ASN A 918 17.83 -0.45 -16.91
N GLY A 919 18.45 -1.58 -16.53
CA GLY A 919 19.62 -1.63 -15.65
C GLY A 919 19.34 -1.44 -14.16
N LYS A 920 18.07 -1.51 -13.72
CA LYS A 920 17.69 -1.52 -12.29
C LYS A 920 17.66 -2.95 -11.75
N LEU A 921 17.84 -3.17 -10.44
CA LEU A 921 17.74 -4.49 -9.81
C LEU A 921 16.34 -5.10 -10.05
N ASP A 922 16.29 -6.30 -10.62
CA ASP A 922 15.05 -7.06 -10.77
C ASP A 922 14.80 -7.93 -9.54
N ILE A 923 14.03 -7.38 -8.59
CA ILE A 923 13.71 -8.05 -7.32
C ILE A 923 12.92 -9.35 -7.56
N ARG A 924 12.10 -9.43 -8.61
CA ARG A 924 11.28 -10.63 -8.91
C ARG A 924 12.12 -11.79 -9.42
N ALA A 925 13.24 -11.48 -10.08
CA ALA A 925 14.20 -12.46 -10.58
C ALA A 925 15.17 -12.97 -9.50
N LEU A 926 15.18 -12.39 -8.28
CA LEU A 926 16.03 -12.85 -7.20
C LEU A 926 15.57 -14.22 -6.67
N PRO A 927 16.46 -15.23 -6.59
CA PRO A 927 16.08 -16.58 -6.17
C PRO A 927 15.72 -16.63 -4.68
N ALA A 928 14.88 -17.60 -4.30
CA ALA A 928 14.60 -17.84 -2.89
C ALA A 928 15.86 -18.38 -2.18
N PRO A 929 16.16 -17.95 -0.93
CA PRO A 929 17.21 -18.60 -0.16
C PRO A 929 16.82 -20.04 0.16
N GLU A 930 17.75 -20.97 -0.07
CA GLU A 930 17.64 -22.33 0.44
C GLU A 930 18.12 -22.35 1.88
N TYR A 931 17.22 -22.67 2.82
CA TYR A 931 17.55 -22.82 4.24
C TYR A 931 17.98 -24.26 4.52
N SER A 932 19.00 -24.73 3.81
CA SER A 932 19.61 -26.03 4.07
C SER A 932 20.68 -25.86 5.16
N GLY A 933 20.60 -26.69 6.21
CA GLY A 933 21.70 -26.81 7.18
C GLY A 933 22.98 -27.12 6.43
N GLY A 934 24.09 -26.47 6.81
CA GLY A 934 25.36 -26.59 6.09
C GLY A 934 25.77 -28.05 5.84
N ASP A 935 26.67 -28.26 4.86
CA ASP A 935 27.08 -29.58 4.33
C ASP A 935 27.59 -30.61 5.37
N HIS A 936 27.66 -30.27 6.65
CA HIS A 936 28.16 -31.09 7.75
C HIS A 936 27.03 -31.52 8.71
N TYR A 937 26.15 -32.41 8.25
CA TYR A 937 25.13 -33.02 9.12
C TYR A 937 25.77 -33.91 10.20
N ARG A 938 25.69 -33.49 11.46
CA ARG A 938 26.00 -34.33 12.62
C ARG A 938 24.72 -34.86 13.26
N ALA A 939 24.59 -36.18 13.37
CA ALA A 939 23.44 -36.82 14.01
C ALA A 939 23.45 -36.65 15.54
N PRO A 940 22.28 -36.57 16.20
CA PRO A 940 22.14 -36.65 17.65
C PRO A 940 22.88 -37.85 18.25
N ALA A 941 23.74 -37.61 19.24
CA ALA A 941 24.55 -38.64 19.88
C ALA A 941 23.98 -39.10 21.24
N ASN A 942 22.96 -38.40 21.76
CA ASN A 942 22.31 -38.74 23.02
C ASN A 942 20.83 -38.34 23.03
N ALA A 943 20.09 -38.88 24.02
CA ALA A 943 18.64 -38.67 24.13
C ALA A 943 18.23 -37.19 24.30
N VAL A 944 19.09 -36.32 24.82
CA VAL A 944 18.80 -34.87 24.93
C VAL A 944 18.90 -34.22 23.56
N GLU A 945 19.94 -34.55 22.79
CA GLU A 945 20.12 -34.09 21.41
C GLU A 945 19.02 -34.61 20.49
N GLU A 946 18.58 -35.86 20.65
CA GLU A 946 17.47 -36.43 19.86
C GLU A 946 16.14 -35.69 20.11
N ILE A 947 15.83 -35.40 21.38
CA ILE A 947 14.62 -34.66 21.75
C ILE A 947 14.68 -33.23 21.21
N LEU A 948 15.81 -32.54 21.35
CA LEU A 948 15.96 -31.16 20.88
C LEU A 948 15.95 -31.05 19.35
N ALA A 949 16.68 -31.92 18.65
CA ALA A 949 16.68 -31.96 17.19
C ALA A 949 15.29 -32.32 16.63
N GLY A 950 14.57 -33.25 17.28
CA GLY A 950 13.19 -33.58 16.92
C GLY A 950 12.21 -32.42 17.14
N VAL A 951 12.38 -31.65 18.22
CA VAL A 951 11.58 -30.45 18.47
C VAL A 951 11.88 -29.35 17.44
N TYR A 952 13.15 -29.13 17.08
CA TYR A 952 13.54 -28.18 16.04
C TYR A 952 12.95 -28.55 14.68
N ALA A 953 13.08 -29.83 14.29
CA ALA A 953 12.49 -30.35 13.05
C ALA A 953 10.97 -30.09 12.99
N GLN A 954 10.28 -30.32 14.11
CA GLN A 954 8.83 -30.13 14.20
C GLN A 954 8.40 -28.65 14.19
N VAL A 955 9.16 -27.75 14.82
CA VAL A 955 8.87 -26.31 14.86
C VAL A 955 9.16 -25.65 13.50
N LEU A 956 10.22 -26.08 12.82
CA LEU A 956 10.68 -25.50 11.56
C LEU A 956 10.03 -26.14 10.32
N GLY A 957 9.36 -27.28 10.50
CA GLY A 957 8.76 -28.03 9.39
C GLY A 957 9.79 -28.67 8.46
N VAL A 958 10.99 -29.00 8.96
CA VAL A 958 12.08 -29.62 8.20
C VAL A 958 12.21 -31.11 8.56
N GLU A 959 12.55 -31.96 7.60
CA GLU A 959 12.63 -33.40 7.83
C GLU A 959 13.78 -33.82 8.76
N ARG A 960 14.86 -33.03 8.81
CA ARG A 960 16.09 -33.40 9.52
C ARG A 960 16.84 -32.16 10.02
N VAL A 961 17.28 -32.20 11.28
CA VAL A 961 18.09 -31.17 11.92
C VAL A 961 19.35 -31.82 12.51
N GLY A 962 20.51 -31.33 12.11
CA GLY A 962 21.81 -31.69 12.66
C GLY A 962 22.07 -31.03 14.01
N VAL A 963 22.89 -31.66 14.84
CA VAL A 963 23.29 -31.14 16.16
C VAL A 963 24.28 -29.99 16.04
N ASP A 964 24.57 -29.46 14.86
CA ASP A 964 25.37 -28.24 14.71
C ASP A 964 24.59 -27.18 13.90
N ASP A 965 23.35 -27.48 13.52
CA ASP A 965 22.51 -26.57 12.76
C ASP A 965 21.97 -25.46 13.67
N SER A 966 22.10 -24.22 13.19
CA SER A 966 21.50 -23.04 13.82
C SER A 966 20.00 -23.00 13.54
N PHE A 967 19.20 -22.80 14.60
CA PHE A 967 17.75 -22.64 14.50
C PHE A 967 17.35 -21.54 13.51
N PHE A 968 18.06 -20.41 13.53
CA PHE A 968 17.77 -19.26 12.68
C PHE A 968 18.21 -19.47 11.23
N ASP A 969 19.30 -20.22 11.02
CA ASP A 969 19.82 -20.52 9.67
C ASP A 969 18.90 -21.50 8.94
N LEU A 970 18.23 -22.38 9.70
CA LEU A 970 17.16 -23.25 9.21
C LEU A 970 15.80 -22.55 9.07
N GLY A 971 15.75 -21.22 9.18
CA GLY A 971 14.54 -20.43 9.00
C GLY A 971 13.65 -20.31 10.25
N GLY A 972 14.18 -20.58 11.44
CA GLY A 972 13.52 -20.28 12.69
C GLY A 972 13.51 -18.79 13.02
N ASP A 973 12.57 -18.36 13.86
CA ASP A 973 12.54 -17.00 14.37
C ASP A 973 12.16 -16.94 15.86
N SER A 974 12.38 -15.77 16.47
CA SER A 974 12.12 -15.52 17.88
C SER A 974 10.64 -15.51 18.27
N CYS A 975 9.70 -15.56 17.31
CA CYS A 975 8.26 -15.58 17.54
C CYS A 975 7.57 -16.88 17.11
N GLY A 976 8.35 -17.92 16.73
CA GLY A 976 7.85 -19.13 16.10
C GLY A 976 6.61 -19.68 16.80
N SER A 977 5.49 -19.69 16.06
CA SER A 977 4.19 -20.18 16.49
C SER A 977 4.32 -21.58 17.07
N LEU A 978 4.24 -21.71 18.39
CA LEU A 978 4.12 -22.99 19.08
C LEU A 978 2.80 -23.65 18.64
N PRO A 979 2.80 -24.79 17.93
CA PRO A 979 1.59 -25.56 17.74
C PRO A 979 1.08 -26.03 19.11
N ARG A 980 -0.25 -26.24 19.22
CA ARG A 980 -1.03 -26.64 20.41
C ARG A 980 -0.60 -27.92 21.16
N SER A 981 0.62 -28.42 20.99
CA SER A 981 1.13 -29.67 21.57
C SER A 981 2.46 -29.48 22.33
N THR A 982 2.47 -28.75 23.44
CA THR A 982 3.69 -28.58 24.25
C THR A 982 3.47 -28.78 25.75
N THR A 983 3.01 -29.97 26.13
CA THR A 983 3.15 -30.47 27.52
C THR A 983 4.61 -30.89 27.83
N ALA A 984 5.49 -30.96 26.83
CA ALA A 984 6.87 -31.44 26.94
C ALA A 984 7.89 -30.36 27.32
N TRP A 985 7.79 -29.13 26.76
CA TRP A 985 8.72 -28.03 27.04
C TRP A 985 8.70 -27.58 28.51
N MET A 986 7.50 -27.47 29.11
CA MET A 986 7.34 -27.02 30.50
C MET A 986 7.90 -27.98 31.58
N ARG A 987 8.20 -29.25 31.23
CA ARG A 987 8.72 -30.24 32.18
C ARG A 987 10.25 -30.27 32.27
N ILE A 988 10.96 -29.77 31.27
CA ILE A 988 12.43 -29.81 31.23
C ILE A 988 13.04 -28.52 31.82
N SER A 989 12.34 -27.39 31.76
CA SER A 989 12.85 -26.06 32.18
C SER A 989 12.83 -25.79 33.70
N ARG A 990 12.24 -26.67 34.53
CA ARG A 990 12.10 -26.45 36.00
C ARG A 990 13.39 -26.72 36.82
N CYS A 991 14.57 -26.89 36.22
CA CYS A 991 15.76 -27.38 36.94
C CYS A 991 17.11 -26.67 36.68
N ALA A 992 17.17 -25.46 36.10
CA ALA A 992 18.45 -24.75 35.95
C ALA A 992 18.34 -23.23 36.16
N PRO A 993 19.24 -22.59 36.95
CA PRO A 993 19.41 -21.14 36.95
C PRO A 993 20.34 -20.72 35.79
N CYS A 994 19.90 -19.77 34.96
CA CYS A 994 20.71 -19.16 33.90
C CYS A 994 21.69 -18.14 34.50
N SER A 995 23.00 -18.34 34.35
CA SER A 995 24.03 -17.36 34.71
C SER A 995 24.78 -16.85 33.47
N ARG A 996 24.80 -15.51 33.35
CA ARG A 996 25.59 -14.54 32.55
C ARG A 996 26.63 -15.03 31.51
N ARG A 997 26.57 -14.33 30.33
CA ARG A 997 27.36 -14.35 29.07
C ARG A 997 26.92 -15.35 27.98
N PRO A 998 26.75 -14.92 26.71
CA PRO A 998 26.60 -15.84 25.59
C PRO A 998 27.99 -16.15 24.99
N PRO A 999 28.43 -17.41 24.93
CA PRO A 999 29.22 -17.88 23.81
C PRO A 999 28.25 -18.20 22.67
N SER A 1000 28.74 -18.17 21.42
CA SER A 1000 28.06 -18.63 20.20
C SER A 1000 27.03 -19.75 20.46
N PRO A 1001 25.82 -19.73 19.83
CA PRO A 1001 24.85 -20.80 20.00
C PRO A 1001 25.29 -22.03 19.19
N SER A 1002 26.34 -22.71 19.66
CA SER A 1002 26.68 -24.07 19.25
C SER A 1002 26.45 -25.00 20.43
N TRP A 1003 26.04 -26.23 20.12
CA TRP A 1003 25.57 -27.25 21.06
C TRP A 1003 26.57 -27.62 22.18
N HIS A 1004 27.85 -27.24 22.05
CA HIS A 1004 28.90 -27.48 23.02
C HIS A 1004 28.72 -26.75 24.37
N CYS A 1005 28.04 -25.61 24.42
CA CYS A 1005 27.89 -24.88 25.68
C CYS A 1005 26.81 -25.46 26.61
N VAL A 1006 25.73 -26.03 26.07
CA VAL A 1006 24.61 -26.55 26.86
C VAL A 1006 24.91 -27.94 27.44
N SER A 1007 25.71 -28.75 26.74
CA SER A 1007 26.09 -30.11 27.21
C SER A 1007 27.15 -30.07 28.32
N ALA A 1008 28.10 -29.12 28.27
CA ALA A 1008 29.18 -29.00 29.25
C ALA A 1008 28.68 -28.66 30.68
N GLN A 1009 27.58 -27.92 30.82
CA GLN A 1009 26.99 -27.57 32.13
C GLN A 1009 26.28 -28.76 32.80
N LYS A 1010 25.77 -29.75 32.06
CA LYS A 1010 25.03 -30.90 32.61
C LYS A 1010 25.94 -32.02 33.16
N GLY A 1011 27.25 -31.99 32.86
CA GLY A 1011 28.18 -33.08 33.17
C GLY A 1011 28.80 -33.09 34.57
N ARG A 1012 28.57 -32.09 35.42
CA ARG A 1012 29.19 -32.02 36.77
C ARG A 1012 28.16 -31.74 37.87
N GLY A 1013 27.86 -32.76 38.67
CA GLY A 1013 27.29 -32.62 40.01
C GLY A 1013 25.92 -33.28 40.22
N ALA A 1014 25.90 -34.57 40.56
CA ALA A 1014 24.71 -35.24 41.12
C ALA A 1014 24.99 -35.67 42.58
N SER A 1015 24.21 -35.13 43.53
CA SER A 1015 24.14 -35.59 44.91
C SER A 1015 23.03 -36.65 45.08
N PRO A 1016 23.13 -37.62 46.01
CA PRO A 1016 22.45 -38.92 45.90
C PRO A 1016 21.22 -39.01 46.81
N TRP A 1017 20.00 -38.75 46.29
CA TRP A 1017 18.78 -38.94 47.08
C TRP A 1017 17.58 -39.47 46.27
N TRP A 1018 17.78 -40.36 45.30
CA TRP A 1018 16.66 -41.03 44.63
C TRP A 1018 17.04 -42.41 44.09
N ARG A 1019 16.18 -43.42 44.31
CA ARG A 1019 16.26 -44.74 43.67
C ARG A 1019 15.00 -44.97 42.84
N TRP A 1020 15.18 -45.43 41.61
CA TRP A 1020 14.12 -45.65 40.63
C TRP A 1020 13.58 -47.08 40.72
N SER A 1021 12.27 -47.26 40.90
CA SER A 1021 11.59 -48.55 40.76
C SER A 1021 10.47 -48.48 39.73
N GLY A 1022 10.85 -48.56 38.45
CA GLY A 1022 10.07 -49.17 37.37
C GLY A 1022 8.72 -48.58 36.97
N ARG A 1023 8.12 -47.61 37.67
CA ARG A 1023 6.91 -46.90 37.21
C ARG A 1023 6.56 -45.56 37.90
N ARG A 1024 7.31 -45.08 38.91
CA ARG A 1024 7.25 -43.69 39.47
C ARG A 1024 8.50 -43.36 40.32
N TRP A 1025 8.85 -42.07 40.47
CA TRP A 1025 9.82 -41.59 41.47
C TRP A 1025 9.09 -41.35 42.80
N CYS A 1026 9.51 -42.02 43.88
CA CYS A 1026 8.93 -41.84 45.22
C CYS A 1026 9.97 -41.23 46.17
N ARG A 1027 9.56 -40.19 46.90
CA ARG A 1027 10.36 -39.51 47.93
C ARG A 1027 10.30 -40.33 49.22
N CYS A 1028 11.42 -40.83 49.73
CA CYS A 1028 11.45 -41.41 51.09
C CYS A 1028 11.25 -40.28 52.11
N ARG A 1029 10.15 -40.32 52.87
CA ARG A 1029 9.99 -39.54 54.11
C ARG A 1029 10.33 -40.43 55.30
N SER A 1030 11.10 -39.89 56.23
CA SER A 1030 11.43 -40.48 57.54
C SER A 1030 10.17 -40.69 58.41
N PRO A 1031 10.20 -41.61 59.40
CA PRO A 1031 9.07 -41.85 60.28
C PRO A 1031 9.15 -40.98 61.55
N SER A 1032 8.03 -40.34 61.95
CA SER A 1032 7.55 -40.33 63.35
C SER A 1032 6.29 -39.44 63.53
N SER A 1033 5.33 -39.98 64.29
CA SER A 1033 4.08 -39.40 64.84
C SER A 1033 2.99 -39.05 63.80
N GLY A 1034 1.73 -39.48 63.89
CA GLY A 1034 0.96 -40.26 64.86
C GLY A 1034 -0.52 -39.87 64.66
N CYS A 1035 -1.42 -40.87 64.56
CA CYS A 1035 -2.90 -40.85 64.67
C CYS A 1035 -3.71 -39.61 64.18
N GLY A 1036 -4.77 -39.69 63.39
CA GLY A 1036 -5.65 -40.79 63.01
C GLY A 1036 -7.00 -40.20 62.58
N SER A 1037 -7.80 -40.98 61.83
CA SER A 1037 -9.26 -40.89 61.64
C SER A 1037 -9.85 -39.59 61.04
N SER A 1038 -10.82 -39.58 60.12
CA SER A 1038 -11.70 -40.63 59.58
C SER A 1038 -12.65 -40.02 58.54
N THR A 1039 -12.99 -40.81 57.49
CA THR A 1039 -14.30 -40.92 56.78
C THR A 1039 -14.96 -39.66 56.18
N SER A 1040 -15.54 -39.64 54.97
CA SER A 1040 -16.20 -40.66 54.12
C SER A 1040 -16.32 -40.07 52.69
N CYS A 1041 -16.02 -40.81 51.59
CA CYS A 1041 -16.97 -41.60 50.77
C CYS A 1041 -18.22 -40.79 50.33
N THR A 1042 -18.63 -40.70 49.06
CA THR A 1042 -18.79 -41.77 48.04
C THR A 1042 -19.18 -41.22 46.66
N ASP A 1043 -18.63 -41.87 45.62
CA ASP A 1043 -19.23 -42.35 44.35
C ASP A 1043 -19.87 -41.46 43.25
N ARG A 1044 -19.15 -41.37 42.11
CA ARG A 1044 -19.40 -41.94 40.74
C ARG A 1044 -20.78 -41.79 40.05
N PRO A 1045 -20.95 -42.09 38.72
CA PRO A 1045 -20.06 -41.99 37.54
C PRO A 1045 -20.79 -41.48 36.25
N ARG A 1046 -20.07 -41.25 35.13
CA ARG A 1046 -20.29 -41.84 33.78
C ARG A 1046 -19.44 -41.14 32.70
N CYS A 1047 -18.80 -41.95 31.87
CA CYS A 1047 -17.98 -41.57 30.73
C CYS A 1047 -18.48 -42.37 29.52
N THR A 1048 -18.63 -41.73 28.36
CA THR A 1048 -19.03 -42.34 27.09
C THR A 1048 -17.82 -42.46 26.16
N THR A 1049 -17.69 -43.64 25.57
CA THR A 1049 -16.67 -44.12 24.62
C THR A 1049 -16.88 -43.64 23.18
N TRP A 1050 -15.80 -43.42 22.43
CA TRP A 1050 -15.75 -43.60 20.96
C TRP A 1050 -14.41 -44.23 20.53
N ARG A 1051 -14.48 -45.16 19.57
CA ARG A 1051 -13.39 -45.99 19.00
C ARG A 1051 -12.80 -45.35 17.71
N PRO A 1052 -11.62 -45.79 17.25
CA PRO A 1052 -10.93 -45.23 16.08
C PRO A 1052 -11.24 -45.99 14.78
N HIS A 1053 -11.10 -45.31 13.63
CA HIS A 1053 -10.91 -45.93 12.32
C HIS A 1053 -9.72 -45.29 11.59
N CYS A 1054 -8.89 -46.14 11.01
CA CYS A 1054 -7.77 -45.83 10.13
C CYS A 1054 -8.22 -45.31 8.76
N GLY A 1055 -7.39 -44.45 8.17
CA GLY A 1055 -7.41 -43.95 6.79
C GLY A 1055 -6.25 -42.98 6.63
#